data_AF-A0A5E4K944-F1
#
_entry.id   AF-A0A5E4K944-F1
#
_cell.length_a   1.000
_cell.length_b   1.000
_cell.length_c   1.000
_cell.angle_alpha   90.00
_cell.angle_beta   90.00
_cell.angle_gamma   90.00
#
_symmetry.space_group_name_H-M   'P 1'
#
loop_
_entity.id
_entity.type
_entity.pdbx_description
1 polymer ?
#
loop_
_entity_poly.entity_id
_entity_poly.type
_entity_poly.pdbx_seq_one_letter_code
_entity_poly.pdbx_strand_id
1 'polypeptide(L)'
;MKIKNILASVVLILALLTGGISIAGAFPGQTMACNGCHTLSPSIIVSTNITSLTVNPNQIFTVGITYSGGLATGAGPETEVNWPTDFSNIGLSNISNSLFNPTPRIPAPAGAASSGTASSVLTAPAVPGTYTLRVYTSSGTNMAPDGTNFAEITVAVATPTPTPTTSPTPTPAPPPILATITDSPSTATPGINATQLFIATARDQNGAPLPGINITFTSTPPGNVSPVNAITGADGNASTSFMAGAVGTSMVNATNGTVTGSAVVIVRSGMTWQVLAGGETPDMALQGMGFYPGSIIINEGDTIVWTLGGHLVHTVSFLSGAQIPDPGNASVFLPAGGSTYNGTGVSSSGLLTPGMSYSLTFTKQGFYDYRCLIHPGMTGVVIVQPAGSPYPSNQSQYTALGMRELQEDMDTGQELEDHESPETSQGENGITVFHVSADIPLPVNASLRLMPENNSNVTGNAALSFIGVGEMQVQIMVTGLVPNNTYPADIRIGTSEAGGPILYTLGNLTADFNGTGTSTTVITGPPWFAVASRGWFINVHQGPAMEGTGATPIASGDIVKHNAMFARFTPQNLTIHVNDSIVWKQLNFIEIHTVTFPEAGNNPPEFLLPNLTVNPVAATPAGGSIHNGTGFYNSGILNAGDNYTLTFTKPGTYNYVCTIHDNMNMTGNVTVTGRQPPEVEAYDTDNNGIIDKGEAVRAIEDYFVGRTTRVVAIEVVIAYFNH
;
A
#
# COMPACT_ATOMS: atom_id res chain seq x y z
N MET A 1 1.30 53.31 37.19
CA MET A 1 2.62 53.99 37.20
C MET A 1 3.53 53.20 36.27
N LYS A 2 3.92 53.81 35.14
CA LYS A 2 5.11 53.60 34.26
C LYS A 2 5.98 52.33 34.52
N ILE A 3 6.52 51.56 33.57
CA ILE A 3 6.89 51.71 32.15
C ILE A 3 7.54 50.36 31.72
N LYS A 4 7.56 50.06 30.41
CA LYS A 4 8.41 49.08 29.67
C LYS A 4 8.00 47.60 29.65
N ASN A 5 7.36 47.17 28.56
CA ASN A 5 7.99 46.31 27.53
C ASN A 5 6.96 45.83 26.49
N ILE A 6 6.60 46.69 25.53
CA ILE A 6 6.06 46.29 24.23
C ILE A 6 6.61 47.30 23.22
N LEU A 7 7.58 46.87 22.41
CA LEU A 7 8.00 47.44 21.11
C LEU A 7 9.35 46.82 20.73
N ALA A 8 9.30 45.62 20.17
CA ALA A 8 10.39 45.03 19.39
C ALA A 8 9.77 44.24 18.23
N SER A 9 9.09 44.96 17.36
CA SER A 9 8.69 44.55 16.01
C SER A 9 8.27 45.85 15.32
N VAL A 10 8.76 46.07 14.11
CA VAL A 10 8.70 47.33 13.33
C VAL A 10 9.94 48.21 13.56
N VAL A 11 10.64 48.46 12.44
CA VAL A 11 11.94 49.16 12.26
C VAL A 11 13.19 48.28 12.38
N LEU A 12 13.29 47.29 11.48
CA LEU A 12 14.56 46.96 10.82
C LEU A 12 14.29 46.63 9.35
N ILE A 13 13.63 47.57 8.66
CA ILE A 13 13.68 47.69 7.21
C ILE A 13 14.60 48.89 6.98
N LEU A 14 15.66 48.68 6.20
CA LEU A 14 16.62 49.70 5.72
C LEU A 14 17.93 49.89 6.51
N ALA A 15 18.72 48.82 6.68
CA ALA A 15 20.19 48.87 6.62
C ALA A 15 20.76 47.45 6.77
N LEU A 16 21.23 46.87 5.67
CA LEU A 16 22.37 45.93 5.57
C LEU A 16 22.40 45.37 4.15
N LEU A 17 22.75 46.26 3.21
CA LEU A 17 23.43 45.87 1.98
C LEU A 17 24.92 45.77 2.32
N THR A 18 25.55 44.71 1.82
CA THR A 18 26.99 44.34 1.86
C THR A 18 27.43 43.42 3.02
N GLY A 19 27.85 42.21 2.63
CA GLY A 19 28.55 41.25 3.49
C GLY A 19 27.98 39.83 3.42
N GLY A 20 28.49 39.00 2.51
CA GLY A 20 28.08 37.60 2.37
C GLY A 20 28.62 36.68 3.46
N ILE A 21 28.01 35.49 3.58
CA ILE A 21 28.57 34.14 3.73
C ILE A 21 27.38 33.17 3.84
N SER A 22 27.49 32.05 3.11
CA SER A 22 26.45 31.04 2.90
C SER A 22 26.43 29.98 4.01
N ILE A 23 25.24 29.58 4.48
CA ILE A 23 24.96 28.24 5.02
C ILE A 23 23.60 27.75 4.51
N ALA A 24 23.56 26.47 4.15
CA ALA A 24 22.51 25.80 3.40
C ALA A 24 21.36 25.30 4.27
N GLY A 25 20.14 25.36 3.72
CA GLY A 25 18.95 24.62 4.14
C GLY A 25 18.02 24.46 2.92
N ALA A 26 17.68 23.21 2.59
CA ALA A 26 16.67 22.79 1.58
C ALA A 26 15.24 23.01 2.15
N PHE A 27 14.12 23.16 1.44
CA PHE A 27 13.55 22.68 0.16
C PHE A 27 12.47 23.70 -0.32
N PRO A 28 11.54 23.42 -1.27
CA PRO A 28 11.67 22.96 -2.66
C PRO A 28 10.96 23.91 -3.66
N GLY A 29 11.36 23.91 -4.93
CA GLY A 29 10.53 24.47 -6.00
C GLY A 29 11.31 25.02 -7.20
N GLN A 30 11.03 24.43 -8.36
CA GLN A 30 11.39 24.82 -9.73
C GLN A 30 12.71 24.31 -10.32
N THR A 31 12.54 23.28 -11.15
CA THR A 31 12.89 23.23 -12.58
C THR A 31 14.03 24.13 -13.08
N MET A 32 15.04 23.44 -13.63
CA MET A 32 15.91 23.85 -14.73
C MET A 32 16.87 25.02 -14.49
N ALA A 33 18.02 24.74 -13.87
CA ALA A 33 19.34 25.17 -14.35
C ALA A 33 20.48 24.62 -13.46
N CYS A 34 21.15 23.56 -13.91
CA CYS A 34 22.58 23.37 -13.68
C CYS A 34 23.22 22.78 -14.94
N ASN A 35 23.13 23.57 -16.01
CA ASN A 35 24.05 23.49 -17.13
C ASN A 35 25.38 24.14 -16.67
N GLY A 36 26.18 23.43 -15.86
CA GLY A 36 27.39 24.03 -15.30
C GLY A 36 28.28 23.21 -14.35
N CYS A 37 27.92 21.97 -13.95
CA CYS A 37 28.76 21.19 -13.01
C CYS A 37 29.36 19.89 -13.57
N HIS A 38 29.27 19.64 -14.87
CA HIS A 38 30.05 18.60 -15.54
C HIS A 38 30.72 19.21 -16.76
N THR A 39 32.04 19.29 -16.75
CA THR A 39 32.78 19.42 -18.01
C THR A 39 32.57 18.11 -18.77
N LEU A 40 31.71 18.13 -19.80
CA LEU A 40 31.68 17.06 -20.81
C LEU A 40 33.11 16.91 -21.33
N SER A 41 33.72 15.74 -21.16
CA SER A 41 35.07 15.48 -21.64
C SER A 41 35.04 15.60 -23.18
N PRO A 42 35.63 16.65 -23.79
CA PRO A 42 35.39 16.99 -25.19
C PRO A 42 36.27 16.16 -26.13
N SER A 43 36.49 14.88 -25.87
CA SER A 43 37.47 14.10 -26.63
C SER A 43 37.18 12.61 -26.67
N ILE A 44 35.92 12.15 -26.76
CA ILE A 44 35.64 10.74 -27.08
C ILE A 44 35.38 10.63 -28.60
N ILE A 45 36.30 10.01 -29.32
CA ILE A 45 36.16 9.72 -30.75
C ILE A 45 35.79 8.26 -30.90
N VAL A 46 34.71 7.98 -31.62
CA VAL A 46 34.34 6.63 -32.05
C VAL A 46 34.41 6.53 -33.57
N SER A 47 34.96 5.42 -34.06
CA SER A 47 35.08 5.12 -35.48
C SER A 47 34.79 3.65 -35.73
N THR A 48 34.36 3.34 -36.94
CA THR A 48 34.08 1.98 -37.39
C THR A 48 35.08 1.61 -38.49
N ASN A 49 35.47 0.34 -38.58
CA ASN A 49 36.34 -0.16 -39.64
C ASN A 49 35.67 -0.16 -41.03
N ILE A 50 34.35 0.01 -41.06
CA ILE A 50 33.52 0.11 -42.26
C ILE A 50 32.59 1.32 -42.15
N THR A 51 32.50 2.13 -43.20
CA THR A 51 31.57 3.27 -43.29
C THR A 51 30.41 3.00 -44.24
N SER A 52 30.59 2.06 -45.18
CA SER A 52 29.53 1.48 -45.98
C SER A 52 29.82 0.05 -46.37
N LEU A 53 28.79 -0.77 -46.56
CA LEU A 53 28.90 -2.16 -46.99
C LEU A 53 27.65 -2.57 -47.78
N THR A 54 27.83 -3.43 -48.79
CA THR A 54 26.71 -4.13 -49.47
C THR A 54 26.67 -5.57 -49.01
N VAL A 55 25.50 -6.03 -48.58
CA VAL A 55 25.26 -7.39 -48.07
C VAL A 55 24.01 -7.99 -48.71
N ASN A 56 23.93 -9.31 -48.74
CA ASN A 56 22.70 -10.00 -49.10
C ASN A 56 21.69 -10.00 -47.93
N PRO A 57 20.38 -10.16 -48.19
CA PRO A 57 19.39 -10.35 -47.13
C PRO A 57 19.80 -11.44 -46.13
N ASN A 58 19.63 -11.19 -44.83
CA ASN A 58 20.03 -12.08 -43.71
C ASN A 58 21.53 -12.41 -43.63
N GLN A 59 22.40 -11.75 -44.39
CA GLN A 59 23.84 -11.99 -44.30
C GLN A 59 24.39 -11.46 -42.97
N ILE A 60 25.21 -12.30 -42.32
CA ILE A 60 25.95 -11.94 -41.12
C ILE A 60 27.25 -11.21 -41.51
N PHE A 61 27.55 -10.11 -40.85
CA PHE A 61 28.78 -9.35 -41.04
C PHE A 61 29.28 -8.77 -39.72
N THR A 62 30.58 -8.48 -39.64
CA THR A 62 31.22 -7.96 -38.42
C THR A 62 31.60 -6.50 -38.58
N VAL A 63 31.20 -5.68 -37.62
CA VAL A 63 31.62 -4.28 -37.47
C VAL A 63 32.71 -4.22 -36.40
N GLY A 64 33.90 -3.76 -36.76
CA GLY A 64 34.94 -3.37 -35.82
C GLY A 64 34.76 -1.92 -35.40
N ILE A 65 34.84 -1.66 -34.10
CA ILE A 65 34.64 -0.35 -33.49
C ILE A 65 35.94 0.03 -32.78
N THR A 66 36.46 1.23 -33.03
CA THR A 66 37.61 1.78 -32.32
C THR A 66 37.20 3.07 -31.64
N TYR A 67 37.48 3.21 -30.35
CA TYR A 67 37.18 4.41 -29.59
C TYR A 67 38.42 4.95 -28.86
N SER A 68 38.52 6.26 -28.69
CA SER A 68 39.61 6.93 -27.98
C SER A 68 39.12 8.13 -27.17
N GLY A 69 39.67 8.29 -25.98
CA GLY A 69 39.26 9.25 -24.95
C GLY A 69 38.16 8.75 -24.01
N GLY A 70 38.20 9.20 -22.74
CA GLY A 70 37.32 8.71 -21.67
C GLY A 70 37.97 8.72 -20.28
N LEU A 71 37.21 8.40 -19.22
CA LEU A 71 37.72 8.24 -17.84
C LEU A 71 38.03 6.76 -17.54
N ALA A 72 39.13 6.51 -16.82
CA ALA A 72 39.49 5.17 -16.34
C ALA A 72 38.74 4.80 -15.05
N THR A 73 38.62 3.50 -14.76
CA THR A 73 37.92 2.94 -13.59
C THR A 73 38.35 3.62 -12.27
N GLY A 74 37.38 4.06 -11.46
CA GLY A 74 37.62 4.64 -10.13
C GLY A 74 37.71 6.18 -10.08
N ALA A 75 37.64 6.88 -11.22
CA ALA A 75 37.61 8.34 -11.29
C ALA A 75 36.21 8.94 -11.60
N GLY A 76 35.19 8.11 -11.79
CA GLY A 76 33.84 8.52 -12.21
C GLY A 76 33.20 7.53 -13.20
N PRO A 77 32.08 7.90 -13.85
CA PRO A 77 31.37 7.03 -14.80
C PRO A 77 32.25 6.62 -16.00
N GLU A 78 32.36 5.31 -16.24
CA GLU A 78 33.25 4.67 -17.23
C GLU A 78 32.80 4.82 -18.69
N THR A 79 33.71 4.77 -19.67
CA THR A 79 33.34 4.86 -21.09
C THR A 79 32.70 3.56 -21.61
N GLU A 80 31.51 3.66 -22.18
CA GLU A 80 30.75 2.55 -22.79
C GLU A 80 30.54 2.75 -24.29
N VAL A 81 30.47 1.65 -25.05
CA VAL A 81 30.14 1.62 -26.50
C VAL A 81 28.77 0.95 -26.66
N ASN A 82 27.80 1.66 -27.24
CA ASN A 82 26.40 1.27 -27.22
C ASN A 82 25.73 1.35 -28.61
N TRP A 83 24.74 0.49 -28.85
CA TRP A 83 23.89 0.46 -30.05
C TRP A 83 22.42 0.69 -29.67
N PRO A 84 21.98 1.94 -29.44
CA PRO A 84 20.61 2.21 -29.02
C PRO A 84 19.62 1.73 -30.08
N THR A 85 18.48 1.21 -29.66
CA THR A 85 17.36 0.82 -30.54
C THR A 85 16.22 1.82 -30.53
N ASP A 86 16.26 2.78 -29.61
CA ASP A 86 15.32 3.88 -29.51
C ASP A 86 16.07 5.22 -29.55
N PHE A 87 15.66 6.07 -30.48
CA PHE A 87 16.23 7.39 -30.76
C PHE A 87 15.22 8.53 -30.58
N SER A 88 14.03 8.21 -30.05
CA SER A 88 12.92 9.16 -29.83
C SER A 88 13.35 10.39 -29.03
N ASN A 89 14.20 10.19 -28.02
CA ASN A 89 14.71 11.24 -27.13
C ASN A 89 15.66 12.25 -27.79
N ILE A 90 16.13 12.00 -29.02
CA ILE A 90 17.04 12.90 -29.76
C ILE A 90 16.53 13.26 -31.17
N GLY A 91 15.26 12.98 -31.48
CA GLY A 91 14.61 13.43 -32.72
C GLY A 91 15.13 12.78 -34.01
N LEU A 92 15.78 11.62 -33.94
CA LEU A 92 16.28 10.89 -35.10
C LEU A 92 15.38 9.69 -35.41
N SER A 93 14.76 9.68 -36.59
CA SER A 93 13.83 8.62 -37.01
C SER A 93 14.35 7.73 -38.15
N ASN A 94 15.54 8.05 -38.69
CA ASN A 94 16.13 7.38 -39.85
C ASN A 94 17.23 6.36 -39.51
N ILE A 95 17.41 6.03 -38.22
CA ILE A 95 18.41 5.07 -37.75
C ILE A 95 17.77 3.69 -37.56
N SER A 96 18.42 2.65 -38.10
CA SER A 96 17.85 1.32 -38.31
C SER A 96 18.41 0.24 -37.38
N ASN A 97 19.05 0.62 -36.26
CA ASN A 97 19.70 -0.35 -35.36
C ASN A 97 18.78 -1.49 -34.90
N SER A 98 17.50 -1.20 -34.62
CA SER A 98 16.51 -2.17 -34.17
C SER A 98 16.11 -3.22 -35.22
N LEU A 99 16.49 -3.02 -36.48
CA LEU A 99 16.19 -3.94 -37.58
C LEU A 99 17.28 -5.01 -37.79
N PHE A 100 18.39 -4.95 -37.06
CA PHE A 100 19.52 -5.87 -37.14
C PHE A 100 19.60 -6.72 -35.86
N ASN A 101 19.99 -8.00 -35.98
CA ASN A 101 19.97 -8.97 -34.87
C ASN A 101 21.34 -9.66 -34.67
N PRO A 102 21.80 -9.95 -33.43
CA PRO A 102 21.17 -9.63 -32.13
C PRO A 102 21.11 -8.13 -31.85
N THR A 103 20.11 -7.69 -31.07
CA THR A 103 20.09 -6.35 -30.47
C THR A 103 21.35 -6.20 -29.60
N PRO A 104 22.30 -5.31 -29.94
CA PRO A 104 23.61 -5.37 -29.31
C PRO A 104 23.58 -4.75 -27.91
N ARG A 105 23.84 -5.54 -26.86
CA ARG A 105 24.43 -5.05 -25.62
C ARG A 105 25.90 -5.46 -25.64
N ILE A 106 26.82 -4.50 -25.64
CA ILE A 106 28.22 -4.79 -25.32
C ILE A 106 28.30 -4.71 -23.79
N PRO A 107 28.58 -5.81 -23.07
CA PRO A 107 29.05 -5.71 -21.70
C PRO A 107 30.36 -4.92 -21.71
N ALA A 108 30.51 -3.98 -20.77
CA ALA A 108 31.73 -3.20 -20.56
C ALA A 108 32.98 -4.09 -20.74
N PRO A 109 34.01 -3.66 -21.49
CA PRO A 109 35.24 -4.42 -21.57
C PRO A 109 35.78 -4.66 -20.17
N ALA A 110 36.09 -5.91 -19.86
CA ALA A 110 36.79 -6.26 -18.64
C ALA A 110 38.19 -5.64 -18.68
N GLY A 111 38.33 -4.45 -18.11
CA GLY A 111 39.61 -3.74 -17.99
C GLY A 111 39.57 -2.30 -18.46
N ALA A 112 39.72 -1.40 -17.49
CA ALA A 112 40.00 0.02 -17.56
C ALA A 112 40.84 0.49 -18.77
N ALA A 113 40.20 1.00 -19.83
CA ALA A 113 40.95 1.73 -20.85
C ALA A 113 40.15 2.92 -21.41
N SER A 114 40.76 4.10 -21.38
CA SER A 114 40.30 5.33 -22.02
C SER A 114 40.37 5.28 -23.55
N SER A 115 40.75 4.14 -24.13
CA SER A 115 40.71 3.84 -25.56
C SER A 115 40.69 2.34 -25.76
N GLY A 116 40.06 1.87 -26.83
CA GLY A 116 39.91 0.42 -27.04
C GLY A 116 39.35 0.06 -28.41
N THR A 117 39.31 -1.24 -28.66
CA THR A 117 38.63 -1.81 -29.83
C THR A 117 37.59 -2.81 -29.37
N ALA A 118 36.43 -2.79 -30.03
CA ALA A 118 35.35 -3.74 -29.84
C ALA A 118 34.89 -4.25 -31.21
N SER A 119 34.08 -5.30 -31.23
CA SER A 119 33.42 -5.72 -32.46
C SER A 119 32.00 -6.18 -32.19
N SER A 120 31.13 -6.01 -33.18
CA SER A 120 29.75 -6.47 -33.13
C SER A 120 29.47 -7.29 -34.38
N VAL A 121 28.89 -8.48 -34.20
CA VAL A 121 28.42 -9.34 -35.29
C VAL A 121 26.93 -9.05 -35.49
N LEU A 122 26.57 -8.59 -36.68
CA LEU A 122 25.20 -8.15 -37.02
C LEU A 122 24.64 -8.99 -38.16
N THR A 123 23.34 -9.26 -38.12
CA THR A 123 22.59 -9.88 -39.21
C THR A 123 21.79 -8.83 -39.95
N ALA A 124 21.96 -8.74 -41.27
CA ALA A 124 21.23 -7.79 -42.12
C ALA A 124 19.73 -8.11 -42.18
N PRO A 125 18.83 -7.12 -42.31
CA PRO A 125 17.41 -7.34 -42.52
C PRO A 125 17.13 -8.22 -43.74
N ALA A 126 16.01 -8.95 -43.69
CA ALA A 126 15.54 -9.76 -44.82
C ALA A 126 15.02 -8.92 -46.00
N VAL A 127 14.71 -7.64 -45.75
CA VAL A 127 14.15 -6.73 -46.75
C VAL A 127 15.28 -5.99 -47.47
N PRO A 128 15.34 -5.99 -48.82
CA PRO A 128 16.28 -5.16 -49.55
C PRO A 128 16.05 -3.67 -49.32
N GLY A 129 17.13 -2.90 -49.20
CA GLY A 129 17.05 -1.48 -48.89
C GLY A 129 18.35 -0.91 -48.37
N THR A 130 18.39 0.41 -48.19
CA THR A 130 19.53 1.09 -47.58
C THR A 130 19.19 1.43 -46.13
N TYR A 131 20.03 0.97 -45.21
CA TYR A 131 19.87 1.12 -43.78
C TYR A 131 21.02 1.94 -43.20
N THR A 132 20.74 2.84 -42.27
CA THR A 132 21.78 3.57 -41.53
C THR A 132 21.86 3.02 -40.12
N LEU A 133 23.02 2.47 -39.77
CA LEU A 133 23.35 2.02 -38.42
C LEU A 133 24.16 3.12 -37.72
N ARG A 134 23.99 3.27 -36.40
CA ARG A 134 24.73 4.24 -35.61
C ARG A 134 25.19 3.67 -34.27
N VAL A 135 26.48 3.76 -33.99
CA VAL A 135 27.10 3.38 -32.71
C VAL A 135 27.47 4.63 -31.91
N TYR A 136 27.28 4.58 -30.59
CA TYR A 136 27.56 5.68 -29.67
C TYR A 136 28.61 5.31 -28.65
N THR A 137 29.27 6.34 -28.12
CA THR A 137 30.06 6.24 -26.89
C THR A 137 29.56 7.21 -25.83
N SER A 138 29.43 6.74 -24.59
CA SER A 138 28.98 7.54 -23.43
C SER A 138 29.91 7.33 -22.23
N SER A 139 29.92 8.26 -21.27
CA SER A 139 30.53 8.04 -19.95
C SER A 139 29.44 7.68 -18.93
N GLY A 140 29.40 6.45 -18.44
CA GLY A 140 28.50 5.96 -17.39
C GLY A 140 27.39 5.05 -17.88
N THR A 141 26.89 4.20 -16.97
CA THR A 141 25.80 3.27 -17.22
C THR A 141 24.49 4.03 -17.48
N ASN A 142 23.82 3.76 -18.61
CA ASN A 142 22.50 4.30 -18.98
C ASN A 142 22.43 5.82 -19.26
N MET A 143 23.54 6.50 -19.58
CA MET A 143 23.45 7.89 -20.04
C MET A 143 22.91 7.98 -21.47
N ALA A 144 21.99 8.91 -21.71
CA ALA A 144 21.43 9.20 -23.02
C ALA A 144 22.52 9.77 -23.96
N PRO A 145 22.52 9.42 -25.26
CA PRO A 145 23.53 9.89 -26.19
C PRO A 145 23.46 11.42 -26.37
N ASP A 146 24.59 12.11 -26.21
CA ASP A 146 24.68 13.59 -26.32
C ASP A 146 24.60 14.13 -27.76
N GLY A 147 24.38 13.24 -28.74
CA GLY A 147 24.24 13.58 -30.15
C GLY A 147 25.54 13.96 -30.87
N THR A 148 26.69 14.03 -30.17
CA THR A 148 27.96 14.51 -30.73
C THR A 148 29.04 13.44 -30.87
N ASN A 149 28.95 12.35 -30.11
CA ASN A 149 29.96 11.27 -30.08
C ASN A 149 29.42 9.94 -30.69
N PHE A 150 29.36 9.86 -32.02
CA PHE A 150 28.83 8.70 -32.75
C PHE A 150 29.60 8.40 -34.05
N ALA A 151 29.44 7.18 -34.57
CA ALA A 151 29.85 6.79 -35.91
C ALA A 151 28.69 6.11 -36.65
N GLU A 152 28.57 6.37 -37.95
CA GLU A 152 27.52 5.81 -38.80
C GLU A 152 28.05 4.84 -39.85
N ILE A 153 27.21 3.88 -40.20
CA ILE A 153 27.46 2.90 -41.25
C ILE A 153 26.24 2.83 -42.15
N THR A 154 26.45 2.99 -43.46
CA THR A 154 25.39 2.75 -44.44
C THR A 154 25.47 1.31 -44.96
N VAL A 155 24.42 0.52 -44.72
CA VAL A 155 24.32 -0.87 -45.17
C VAL A 155 23.31 -0.97 -46.31
N ALA A 156 23.77 -1.32 -47.50
CA ALA A 156 22.90 -1.61 -48.64
C ALA A 156 22.61 -3.12 -48.70
N VAL A 157 21.36 -3.50 -48.46
CA VAL A 157 20.89 -4.88 -48.63
C VAL A 157 20.47 -5.07 -50.09
N ALA A 158 21.21 -5.90 -50.83
CA ALA A 158 21.04 -6.07 -52.26
C ALA A 158 19.64 -6.59 -52.62
N THR A 159 19.05 -6.06 -53.69
CA THR A 159 17.87 -6.64 -54.32
C THR A 159 18.26 -7.96 -54.98
N PRO A 160 17.55 -9.07 -54.72
CA PRO A 160 17.88 -10.35 -55.35
C PRO A 160 17.74 -10.20 -56.86
N THR A 161 18.86 -10.38 -57.58
CA THR A 161 18.85 -10.36 -59.05
C THR A 161 18.17 -11.63 -59.56
N PRO A 162 17.10 -11.55 -60.37
CA PRO A 162 16.53 -12.74 -60.99
C PRO A 162 17.48 -13.23 -62.07
N THR A 163 18.16 -14.34 -61.83
CA THR A 163 18.98 -15.01 -62.85
C THR A 163 18.06 -15.90 -63.69
N PRO A 164 18.03 -15.76 -65.03
CA PRO A 164 17.28 -16.66 -65.89
C PRO A 164 18.03 -17.99 -65.93
N THR A 165 17.41 -19.06 -65.43
CA THR A 165 17.96 -20.41 -65.52
C THR A 165 16.94 -21.31 -66.21
N THR A 166 17.38 -21.82 -67.35
CA THR A 166 16.77 -22.94 -68.07
C THR A 166 16.70 -24.14 -67.13
N SER A 167 15.49 -24.71 -66.98
CA SER A 167 15.19 -25.94 -66.24
C SER A 167 16.25 -27.04 -66.40
N PRO A 168 16.93 -27.43 -65.30
CA PRO A 168 17.32 -28.80 -65.07
C PRO A 168 16.40 -29.41 -64.00
N THR A 169 16.10 -30.68 -64.18
CA THR A 169 15.34 -31.53 -63.26
C THR A 169 15.72 -31.31 -61.78
N PRO A 170 14.76 -31.23 -60.83
CA PRO A 170 15.05 -30.92 -59.43
C PRO A 170 15.86 -32.03 -58.78
N THR A 171 17.05 -31.70 -58.30
CA THR A 171 17.73 -32.51 -57.28
C THR A 171 17.00 -32.29 -55.97
N PRO A 172 16.53 -33.33 -55.27
CA PRO A 172 15.84 -33.19 -53.99
C PRO A 172 16.73 -32.44 -53.01
N ALA A 173 16.17 -31.41 -52.35
CA ALA A 173 16.82 -30.78 -51.20
C ALA A 173 17.14 -31.88 -50.17
N PRO A 174 18.32 -31.85 -49.53
CA PRO A 174 18.63 -32.82 -48.49
C PRO A 174 17.51 -32.80 -47.44
N PRO A 175 17.08 -33.96 -46.93
CA PRO A 175 16.00 -34.03 -45.96
C PRO A 175 16.29 -33.12 -44.77
N PRO A 176 15.26 -32.51 -44.15
CA PRO A 176 15.46 -31.67 -42.99
C PRO A 176 16.00 -32.53 -41.84
N ILE A 177 17.15 -32.14 -41.30
CA ILE A 177 17.84 -32.84 -40.22
C ILE A 177 17.80 -31.97 -38.97
N LEU A 178 17.60 -32.60 -37.80
CA LEU A 178 17.64 -31.89 -36.54
C LEU A 178 19.02 -31.26 -36.34
N ALA A 179 19.05 -29.93 -36.21
CA ALA A 179 20.29 -29.17 -36.03
C ALA A 179 20.39 -28.56 -34.64
N THR A 180 19.28 -28.03 -34.10
CA THR A 180 19.28 -27.39 -32.79
C THR A 180 18.05 -27.77 -31.96
N ILE A 181 18.26 -27.83 -30.65
CA ILE A 181 17.21 -27.83 -29.63
C ILE A 181 17.51 -26.65 -28.70
N THR A 182 16.51 -25.84 -28.40
CA THR A 182 16.61 -24.75 -27.43
C THR A 182 15.53 -24.90 -26.38
N ASP A 183 15.90 -24.83 -25.11
CA ASP A 183 14.95 -24.82 -24.00
C ASP A 183 14.57 -23.38 -23.62
N SER A 184 13.28 -23.17 -23.41
CA SER A 184 12.71 -21.92 -22.92
C SER A 184 11.86 -22.17 -21.66
N PRO A 185 12.08 -21.41 -20.57
CA PRO A 185 13.13 -20.42 -20.40
C PRO A 185 14.53 -21.07 -20.33
N SER A 186 15.59 -20.35 -20.68
CA SER A 186 16.98 -20.85 -20.56
C SER A 186 17.50 -20.83 -19.12
N THR A 187 16.83 -20.08 -18.23
CA THR A 187 17.08 -20.08 -16.79
C THR A 187 15.78 -19.91 -16.03
N ALA A 188 15.62 -20.60 -14.90
CA ALA A 188 14.48 -20.46 -13.99
C ALA A 188 14.91 -20.49 -12.52
N THR A 189 14.14 -19.84 -11.65
CA THR A 189 14.43 -19.72 -10.20
C THR A 189 13.24 -20.15 -9.32
N PRO A 190 12.71 -21.38 -9.48
CA PRO A 190 11.55 -21.82 -8.71
C PRO A 190 11.85 -21.94 -7.21
N GLY A 191 10.83 -21.73 -6.38
CA GLY A 191 10.87 -22.09 -4.96
C GLY A 191 10.84 -23.61 -4.75
N ILE A 192 11.11 -24.07 -3.53
CA ILE A 192 10.97 -25.50 -3.17
C ILE A 192 9.51 -25.95 -3.41
N ASN A 193 9.33 -27.14 -3.99
CA ASN A 193 8.05 -27.73 -4.41
C ASN A 193 7.32 -26.99 -5.54
N ALA A 194 7.84 -25.87 -6.04
CA ALA A 194 7.26 -25.22 -7.21
C ALA A 194 7.55 -26.02 -8.49
N THR A 195 6.65 -25.88 -9.47
CA THR A 195 6.78 -26.51 -10.78
C THR A 195 7.07 -25.46 -11.85
N GLN A 196 8.07 -25.69 -12.69
CA GLN A 196 8.46 -24.81 -13.79
C GLN A 196 8.26 -25.53 -15.13
N LEU A 197 7.48 -24.94 -16.04
CA LEU A 197 7.33 -25.44 -17.41
C LEU A 197 8.57 -25.08 -18.26
N PHE A 198 9.03 -26.05 -19.05
CA PHE A 198 10.06 -25.87 -20.07
C PHE A 198 9.52 -26.32 -21.43
N ILE A 199 9.82 -25.54 -22.46
CA ILE A 199 9.49 -25.84 -23.86
C ILE A 199 10.80 -26.00 -24.62
N ALA A 200 11.02 -27.19 -25.17
CA ALA A 200 12.11 -27.51 -26.09
C ALA A 200 11.64 -27.29 -27.53
N THR A 201 12.32 -26.41 -28.27
CA THR A 201 12.06 -26.16 -29.69
C THR A 201 13.11 -26.84 -30.55
N ALA A 202 12.71 -27.81 -31.36
CA ALA A 202 13.55 -28.49 -32.34
C ALA A 202 13.53 -27.75 -33.70
N ARG A 203 14.70 -27.45 -34.25
CA ARG A 203 14.84 -26.80 -35.56
C ARG A 203 15.79 -27.55 -36.49
N ASP A 204 15.52 -27.46 -37.77
CA ASP A 204 16.37 -28.04 -38.81
C ASP A 204 17.62 -27.19 -39.08
N GLN A 205 18.47 -27.66 -39.99
CA GLN A 205 19.69 -26.97 -40.41
C GLN A 205 19.47 -25.57 -41.01
N ASN A 206 18.23 -25.24 -41.37
CA ASN A 206 17.83 -23.95 -41.94
C ASN A 206 17.07 -23.09 -40.91
N GLY A 207 16.93 -23.55 -39.67
CA GLY A 207 16.19 -22.87 -38.60
C GLY A 207 14.67 -23.07 -38.64
N ALA A 208 14.15 -23.91 -39.54
CA ALA A 208 12.73 -24.22 -39.63
C ALA A 208 12.30 -25.18 -38.50
N PRO A 209 11.10 -25.02 -37.92
CA PRO A 209 10.61 -25.92 -36.88
C PRO A 209 10.46 -27.37 -37.39
N LEU A 210 10.84 -28.34 -36.56
CA LEU A 210 10.80 -29.76 -36.91
C LEU A 210 9.73 -30.51 -36.10
N PRO A 211 8.62 -30.95 -36.72
CA PRO A 211 7.62 -31.80 -36.08
C PRO A 211 8.07 -33.27 -35.99
N GLY A 212 7.49 -34.01 -35.04
CA GLY A 212 7.68 -35.46 -34.93
C GLY A 212 8.99 -35.90 -34.29
N ILE A 213 9.78 -34.98 -33.73
CA ILE A 213 11.03 -35.27 -33.02
C ILE A 213 10.71 -35.68 -31.59
N ASN A 214 11.16 -36.86 -31.17
CA ASN A 214 11.00 -37.32 -29.79
C ASN A 214 12.09 -36.71 -28.90
N ILE A 215 11.71 -35.77 -28.03
CA ILE A 215 12.61 -35.11 -27.08
C ILE A 215 12.59 -35.88 -25.76
N THR A 216 13.77 -36.26 -25.27
CA THR A 216 13.95 -36.83 -23.93
C THR A 216 14.45 -35.74 -22.99
N PHE A 217 13.68 -35.49 -21.93
CA PHE A 217 14.02 -34.54 -20.88
C PHE A 217 14.70 -35.24 -19.70
N THR A 218 15.75 -34.64 -19.17
CA THR A 218 16.42 -35.09 -17.94
C THR A 218 16.67 -33.91 -17.02
N SER A 219 16.81 -34.17 -15.71
CA SER A 219 17.27 -33.17 -14.76
C SER A 219 18.32 -33.73 -13.81
N THR A 220 19.23 -32.88 -13.35
CA THR A 220 20.08 -33.20 -12.19
C THR A 220 19.32 -32.91 -10.88
N PRO A 221 19.67 -33.54 -9.75
CA PRO A 221 19.19 -33.08 -8.45
C PRO A 221 19.46 -31.57 -8.29
N PRO A 222 18.61 -30.83 -7.56
CA PRO A 222 17.61 -31.32 -6.62
C PRO A 222 16.16 -31.41 -7.15
N GLY A 223 15.90 -31.63 -8.46
CA GLY A 223 14.52 -31.76 -8.95
C GLY A 223 14.34 -32.76 -10.10
N ASN A 224 13.09 -32.98 -10.49
CA ASN A 224 12.69 -34.00 -11.47
C ASN A 224 11.81 -33.40 -12.57
N VAL A 225 11.88 -33.93 -13.79
CA VAL A 225 11.04 -33.53 -14.92
C VAL A 225 9.92 -34.53 -15.21
N SER A 226 8.76 -34.04 -15.64
CA SER A 226 7.63 -34.85 -16.10
C SER A 226 6.78 -34.10 -17.14
N PRO A 227 6.47 -34.70 -18.31
CA PRO A 227 6.91 -36.02 -18.76
C PRO A 227 8.41 -36.05 -19.14
N VAL A 228 9.02 -37.24 -19.03
CA VAL A 228 10.43 -37.47 -19.44
C VAL A 228 10.59 -37.53 -20.96
N ASN A 229 9.51 -37.80 -21.71
CA ASN A 229 9.55 -37.79 -23.18
C ASN A 229 8.33 -37.05 -23.72
N ALA A 230 8.54 -36.24 -24.76
CA ALA A 230 7.47 -35.62 -25.53
C ALA A 230 7.87 -35.45 -27.00
N ILE A 231 6.89 -35.51 -27.90
CA ILE A 231 7.11 -35.39 -29.35
C ILE A 231 6.80 -33.97 -29.79
N THR A 232 7.62 -33.39 -30.66
CA THR A 232 7.42 -32.03 -31.15
C THR A 232 6.18 -31.90 -32.04
N GLY A 233 5.41 -30.83 -31.82
CA GLY A 233 4.27 -30.45 -32.65
C GLY A 233 4.67 -29.81 -33.98
N ALA A 234 3.68 -29.33 -34.75
CA ALA A 234 3.89 -28.63 -36.03
C ALA A 234 4.75 -27.35 -35.90
N ASP A 235 4.79 -26.78 -34.70
CA ASP A 235 5.60 -25.63 -34.30
C ASP A 235 7.01 -26.01 -33.84
N GLY A 236 7.37 -27.30 -33.90
CA GLY A 236 8.66 -27.83 -33.45
C GLY A 236 8.79 -27.92 -31.93
N ASN A 237 7.73 -27.73 -31.15
CA ASN A 237 7.80 -27.64 -29.69
C ASN A 237 7.38 -28.94 -28.99
N ALA A 238 8.14 -29.32 -27.97
CA ALA A 238 7.82 -30.35 -26.98
C ALA A 238 7.95 -29.73 -25.57
N SER A 239 7.17 -30.19 -24.58
CA SER A 239 7.19 -29.58 -23.24
C SER A 239 7.37 -30.60 -22.11
N THR A 240 7.95 -30.12 -21.01
CA THR A 240 8.06 -30.84 -19.75
C THR A 240 7.91 -29.88 -18.57
N SER A 241 7.57 -30.40 -17.40
CA SER A 241 7.50 -29.65 -16.15
C SER A 241 8.58 -30.13 -15.19
N PHE A 242 9.42 -29.22 -14.70
CA PHE A 242 10.40 -29.47 -13.64
C PHE A 242 9.78 -29.20 -12.27
N MET A 243 9.81 -30.18 -11.37
CA MET A 243 9.41 -30.03 -9.97
C MET A 243 10.65 -29.88 -9.07
N ALA A 244 10.75 -28.76 -8.38
CA ALA A 244 11.87 -28.44 -7.49
C ALA A 244 11.78 -29.22 -6.16
N GLY A 245 12.77 -30.05 -5.84
CA GLY A 245 12.77 -30.86 -4.61
C GLY A 245 13.52 -30.25 -3.43
N ALA A 246 14.66 -29.59 -3.64
CA ALA A 246 15.44 -28.94 -2.58
C ALA A 246 16.22 -27.72 -3.12
N VAL A 247 16.77 -26.89 -2.24
CA VAL A 247 17.61 -25.73 -2.61
C VAL A 247 18.87 -26.21 -3.35
N GLY A 248 19.21 -25.54 -4.44
CA GLY A 248 20.40 -25.84 -5.23
C GLY A 248 20.21 -25.58 -6.72
N THR A 249 21.27 -25.81 -7.50
CA THR A 249 21.22 -25.67 -8.95
C THR A 249 20.99 -27.03 -9.61
N SER A 250 19.99 -27.10 -10.48
CA SER A 250 19.71 -28.22 -11.38
C SER A 250 19.92 -27.80 -12.83
N MET A 251 20.27 -28.72 -13.71
CA MET A 251 20.16 -28.53 -15.16
C MET A 251 19.02 -29.37 -15.69
N VAL A 252 18.15 -28.76 -16.50
CA VAL A 252 17.17 -29.48 -17.33
C VAL A 252 17.75 -29.59 -18.73
N ASN A 253 17.84 -30.80 -19.27
CA ASN A 253 18.34 -31.04 -20.63
C ASN A 253 17.24 -31.65 -21.49
N ALA A 254 16.99 -31.08 -22.66
CA ALA A 254 16.17 -31.65 -23.72
C ALA A 254 17.06 -32.22 -24.83
N THR A 255 17.06 -33.55 -24.99
CA THR A 255 18.00 -34.25 -25.88
C THR A 255 17.26 -35.08 -26.93
N ASN A 256 17.77 -35.06 -28.17
CA ASN A 256 17.50 -36.07 -29.19
C ASN A 256 18.82 -36.44 -29.87
N GLY A 257 19.28 -37.67 -29.64
CA GLY A 257 20.59 -38.12 -30.13
C GLY A 257 21.73 -37.28 -29.54
N THR A 258 22.49 -36.61 -30.40
CA THR A 258 23.63 -35.76 -30.01
C THR A 258 23.26 -34.28 -29.86
N VAL A 259 22.04 -33.88 -30.23
CA VAL A 259 21.56 -32.50 -30.12
C VAL A 259 20.91 -32.34 -28.76
N THR A 260 21.34 -31.33 -28.00
CA THR A 260 20.82 -31.05 -26.66
C THR A 260 20.60 -29.55 -26.47
N GLY A 261 19.41 -29.18 -26.00
CA GLY A 261 19.15 -27.91 -25.34
C GLY A 261 19.31 -28.08 -23.83
N SER A 262 19.73 -27.03 -23.15
CA SER A 262 19.87 -27.03 -21.69
C SER A 262 19.32 -25.74 -21.10
N ALA A 263 18.65 -25.88 -19.96
CA ALA A 263 18.23 -24.78 -19.11
C ALA A 263 18.77 -24.95 -17.68
N VAL A 264 19.17 -23.83 -17.06
CA VAL A 264 19.66 -23.81 -15.68
C VAL A 264 18.50 -23.51 -14.74
N VAL A 265 18.33 -24.31 -13.68
CA VAL A 265 17.32 -24.10 -12.65
C VAL A 265 17.99 -23.83 -11.32
N ILE A 266 17.72 -22.69 -10.70
CA ILE A 266 18.25 -22.32 -9.39
C ILE A 266 17.11 -22.37 -8.38
N VAL A 267 17.00 -23.49 -7.65
CA VAL A 267 16.01 -23.62 -6.59
C VAL A 267 16.48 -22.83 -5.37
N ARG A 268 15.65 -21.88 -4.91
CA ARG A 268 15.93 -21.03 -3.74
C ARG A 268 15.00 -21.40 -2.58
N SER A 269 15.47 -21.16 -1.36
CA SER A 269 14.57 -21.10 -0.19
C SER A 269 13.76 -19.81 -0.26
N GLY A 270 12.46 -19.90 0.02
CA GLY A 270 11.62 -18.70 0.18
C GLY A 270 12.10 -17.83 1.35
N MET A 271 11.89 -16.53 1.23
CA MET A 271 12.11 -15.58 2.32
C MET A 271 10.97 -15.66 3.34
N THR A 272 11.26 -15.26 4.57
CA THR A 272 10.25 -15.07 5.62
C THR A 272 10.14 -13.58 5.92
N TRP A 273 8.93 -13.06 5.79
CA TRP A 273 8.58 -11.65 5.99
C TRP A 273 7.77 -11.49 7.27
N GLN A 274 7.85 -10.33 7.90
CA GLN A 274 7.11 -9.99 9.12
C GLN A 274 6.15 -8.85 8.84
N VAL A 275 4.91 -9.00 9.31
CA VAL A 275 3.85 -7.99 9.27
C VAL A 275 3.23 -7.89 10.66
N LEU A 276 3.02 -6.68 11.16
CA LEU A 276 2.29 -6.46 12.42
C LEU A 276 0.79 -6.43 12.16
N ALA A 277 0.02 -7.06 13.05
CA ALA A 277 -1.42 -6.87 13.15
C ALA A 277 -1.69 -5.96 14.35
N GLY A 278 -2.13 -4.73 14.07
CA GLY A 278 -2.34 -3.70 15.08
C GLY A 278 -1.06 -3.08 15.62
N GLY A 279 -1.24 -2.16 16.57
CA GLY A 279 -0.19 -1.49 17.33
C GLY A 279 -0.84 -0.60 18.40
N GLU A 280 -0.09 -0.17 19.41
CA GLU A 280 -0.67 0.62 20.50
C GLU A 280 0.29 1.64 21.10
N THR A 281 -0.27 2.66 21.76
CA THR A 281 0.49 3.54 22.65
C THR A 281 0.91 2.81 23.93
N PRO A 282 1.98 3.23 24.63
CA PRO A 282 2.48 2.55 25.83
C PRO A 282 1.47 2.40 26.97
N ASP A 283 0.46 3.27 27.04
CA ASP A 283 -0.62 3.22 28.00
C ASP A 283 -1.84 2.40 27.51
N MET A 284 -1.76 1.81 26.32
CA MET A 284 -2.79 1.01 25.65
C MET A 284 -4.06 1.79 25.28
N ALA A 285 -4.05 3.12 25.37
CA ALA A 285 -5.23 3.93 25.13
C ALA A 285 -5.55 4.06 23.64
N LEU A 286 -4.57 4.40 22.80
CA LEU A 286 -4.73 4.45 21.36
C LEU A 286 -4.27 3.14 20.72
N GLN A 287 -5.10 2.60 19.84
CA GLN A 287 -4.84 1.37 19.08
C GLN A 287 -4.86 1.67 17.58
N GLY A 288 -3.88 1.13 16.85
CA GLY A 288 -3.75 1.26 15.41
C GLY A 288 -4.53 0.14 14.74
N MET A 289 -5.51 0.49 13.91
CA MET A 289 -6.47 -0.46 13.35
C MET A 289 -6.08 -0.88 11.93
N GLY A 290 -4.85 -1.40 11.80
CA GLY A 290 -4.23 -1.73 10.52
C GLY A 290 -3.28 -2.93 10.56
N PHE A 291 -2.96 -3.46 9.38
CA PHE A 291 -1.79 -4.32 9.23
C PHE A 291 -0.61 -3.46 8.78
N TYR A 292 0.59 -3.71 9.32
CA TYR A 292 1.74 -2.86 9.11
C TYR A 292 2.97 -3.67 8.64
N PRO A 293 3.46 -3.47 7.40
CA PRO A 293 2.90 -2.57 6.39
C PRO A 293 1.54 -3.06 5.86
N GLY A 294 0.70 -2.13 5.39
CA GLY A 294 -0.62 -2.45 4.81
C GLY A 294 -0.53 -3.22 3.48
N SER A 295 0.58 -3.06 2.77
CA SER A 295 0.89 -3.81 1.55
C SER A 295 2.31 -4.35 1.58
N ILE A 296 2.49 -5.55 1.01
CA ILE A 296 3.81 -6.18 0.88
C ILE A 296 3.95 -6.92 -0.45
N ILE A 297 5.10 -6.78 -1.09
CA ILE A 297 5.45 -7.48 -2.34
C ILE A 297 6.46 -8.58 -1.98
N ILE A 298 6.07 -9.82 -2.25
CA ILE A 298 6.86 -11.03 -1.97
C ILE A 298 6.95 -11.90 -3.23
N ASN A 299 7.76 -12.94 -3.19
CA ASN A 299 7.84 -13.91 -4.29
C ASN A 299 7.02 -15.16 -3.97
N GLU A 300 6.59 -15.86 -5.02
CA GLU A 300 6.06 -17.22 -4.88
C GLU A 300 7.08 -18.12 -4.17
N GLY A 301 6.63 -18.82 -3.13
CA GLY A 301 7.41 -19.63 -2.21
C GLY A 301 7.78 -18.93 -0.90
N ASP A 302 7.56 -17.61 -0.79
CA ASP A 302 7.82 -16.86 0.44
C ASP A 302 6.74 -17.09 1.51
N THR A 303 7.12 -16.87 2.76
CA THR A 303 6.24 -16.97 3.93
C THR A 303 6.08 -15.60 4.57
N ILE A 304 4.86 -15.23 4.93
CA ILE A 304 4.62 -14.08 5.82
C ILE A 304 4.27 -14.62 7.20
N VAL A 305 4.86 -14.02 8.23
CA VAL A 305 4.51 -14.20 9.62
C VAL A 305 3.85 -12.91 10.11
N TRP A 306 2.60 -13.03 10.55
CA TRP A 306 1.89 -11.97 11.23
C TRP A 306 2.06 -12.12 12.74
N THR A 307 2.38 -11.03 13.41
CA THR A 307 2.48 -10.96 14.87
C THR A 307 1.60 -9.85 15.40
N LEU A 308 1.00 -10.05 16.57
CA LEU A 308 0.20 -9.02 17.21
C LEU A 308 1.10 -7.88 17.69
N GLY A 309 0.73 -6.63 17.35
CA GLY A 309 1.49 -5.42 17.68
C GLY A 309 1.08 -4.73 18.99
N GLY A 310 0.12 -5.27 19.73
CA GLY A 310 -0.42 -4.70 20.97
C GLY A 310 -1.27 -5.71 21.74
N HIS A 311 -2.15 -5.21 22.62
CA HIS A 311 -3.06 -6.04 23.42
C HIS A 311 -4.43 -6.27 22.78
N LEU A 312 -4.83 -5.42 21.82
CA LEU A 312 -6.03 -5.64 21.06
C LEU A 312 -5.87 -6.85 20.14
N VAL A 313 -6.80 -7.79 20.24
CA VAL A 313 -6.77 -9.05 19.47
C VAL A 313 -7.16 -8.81 18.02
N HIS A 314 -6.64 -9.61 17.09
CA HIS A 314 -6.99 -9.49 15.67
C HIS A 314 -7.11 -10.87 15.01
N THR A 315 -7.64 -10.92 13.79
CA THR A 315 -7.53 -12.11 12.91
C THR A 315 -6.76 -11.74 11.65
N VAL A 316 -6.05 -12.69 11.06
CA VAL A 316 -5.51 -12.60 9.70
C VAL A 316 -6.29 -13.57 8.83
N SER A 317 -7.19 -13.03 8.00
CA SER A 317 -8.15 -13.86 7.25
C SER A 317 -8.16 -13.55 5.76
N PHE A 318 -7.83 -14.56 4.96
CA PHE A 318 -8.00 -14.59 3.51
C PHE A 318 -9.30 -15.31 3.18
N LEU A 319 -10.22 -14.62 2.49
CA LEU A 319 -11.56 -15.15 2.22
C LEU A 319 -11.74 -15.71 0.80
N SER A 320 -10.83 -15.40 -0.13
CA SER A 320 -10.92 -15.85 -1.54
C SER A 320 -12.30 -15.56 -2.18
N GLY A 321 -12.84 -14.36 -1.91
CA GLY A 321 -14.16 -13.93 -2.42
C GLY A 321 -15.37 -14.49 -1.66
N ALA A 322 -15.18 -15.30 -0.61
CA ALA A 322 -16.27 -15.69 0.28
C ALA A 322 -16.88 -14.47 0.98
N GLN A 323 -18.16 -14.59 1.37
CA GLN A 323 -18.84 -13.53 2.11
C GLN A 323 -18.14 -13.28 3.44
N ILE A 324 -18.01 -12.01 3.80
CA ILE A 324 -17.49 -11.61 5.11
C ILE A 324 -18.51 -12.04 6.17
N PRO A 325 -18.15 -12.92 7.11
CA PRO A 325 -19.05 -13.30 8.19
C PRO A 325 -19.35 -12.11 9.10
N ASP A 326 -20.48 -12.19 9.81
CA ASP A 326 -20.79 -11.28 10.92
C ASP A 326 -19.66 -11.36 11.97
N PRO A 327 -19.09 -10.21 12.42
CA PRO A 327 -18.07 -10.16 13.46
C PRO A 327 -18.43 -10.91 14.75
N GLY A 328 -19.72 -10.99 15.11
CA GLY A 328 -20.21 -11.70 16.28
C GLY A 328 -20.32 -13.23 16.12
N ASN A 329 -20.04 -13.76 14.92
CA ASN A 329 -20.14 -15.19 14.66
C ASN A 329 -18.94 -15.95 15.25
N ALA A 330 -19.20 -16.99 16.05
CA ALA A 330 -18.15 -17.80 16.67
C ALA A 330 -17.14 -18.42 15.68
N SER A 331 -17.52 -18.63 14.41
CA SER A 331 -16.59 -19.14 13.39
C SER A 331 -15.45 -18.16 13.10
N VAL A 332 -15.63 -16.87 13.36
CA VAL A 332 -14.61 -15.82 13.17
C VAL A 332 -13.42 -16.02 14.11
N PHE A 333 -13.65 -16.59 15.29
CA PHE A 333 -12.61 -16.76 16.31
C PHE A 333 -11.77 -18.03 16.10
N LEU A 334 -12.14 -18.90 15.17
CA LEU A 334 -11.51 -20.19 14.95
C LEU A 334 -10.54 -20.17 13.76
N PRO A 335 -9.40 -20.86 13.84
CA PRO A 335 -8.48 -20.99 12.72
C PRO A 335 -9.11 -21.82 11.58
N ALA A 336 -8.72 -21.49 10.35
CA ALA A 336 -9.16 -22.18 9.15
C ALA A 336 -8.02 -22.29 8.12
N GLY A 337 -8.06 -23.34 7.29
CA GLY A 337 -7.07 -23.56 6.23
C GLY A 337 -5.83 -24.35 6.70
N GLY A 338 -4.69 -24.09 6.07
CA GLY A 338 -3.41 -24.75 6.35
C GLY A 338 -2.26 -23.75 6.29
N SER A 339 -1.01 -24.25 6.30
CA SER A 339 0.19 -23.40 6.32
C SER A 339 0.59 -22.82 4.95
N THR A 340 -0.17 -23.08 3.90
CA THR A 340 0.09 -22.62 2.53
C THR A 340 -1.14 -21.98 1.92
N TYR A 341 -0.95 -21.02 1.02
CA TYR A 341 -2.03 -20.34 0.32
C TYR A 341 -1.69 -20.07 -1.14
N ASN A 342 -2.62 -20.42 -2.03
CA ASN A 342 -2.49 -20.26 -3.48
C ASN A 342 -3.57 -19.33 -4.06
N GLY A 343 -4.31 -18.63 -3.18
CA GLY A 343 -5.44 -17.79 -3.56
C GLY A 343 -6.82 -18.45 -3.51
N THR A 344 -6.93 -19.73 -3.15
CA THR A 344 -8.22 -20.43 -3.08
C THR A 344 -8.57 -20.87 -1.66
N GLY A 345 -9.87 -20.81 -1.35
CA GLY A 345 -10.41 -21.22 -0.05
C GLY A 345 -10.19 -20.18 1.06
N VAL A 346 -10.82 -20.43 2.22
CA VAL A 346 -10.65 -19.60 3.40
C VAL A 346 -9.40 -20.05 4.16
N SER A 347 -8.58 -19.08 4.56
CA SER A 347 -7.43 -19.26 5.43
C SER A 347 -7.49 -18.21 6.53
N SER A 348 -7.49 -18.61 7.80
CA SER A 348 -7.65 -17.70 8.92
C SER A 348 -6.81 -18.14 10.12
N SER A 349 -6.20 -17.17 10.80
CA SER A 349 -5.53 -17.40 12.08
C SER A 349 -6.49 -17.75 13.22
N GLY A 350 -7.78 -17.46 13.09
CA GLY A 350 -8.64 -17.23 14.27
C GLY A 350 -8.15 -16.03 15.07
N LEU A 351 -8.54 -15.93 16.35
CA LEU A 351 -8.05 -14.87 17.22
C LEU A 351 -6.54 -15.00 17.50
N LEU A 352 -5.79 -13.99 17.08
CA LEU A 352 -4.42 -13.73 17.52
C LEU A 352 -4.47 -12.96 18.83
N THR A 353 -3.89 -13.55 19.87
CA THR A 353 -3.71 -12.95 21.20
C THR A 353 -2.23 -12.67 21.45
N PRO A 354 -1.88 -11.82 22.45
CA PRO A 354 -0.47 -11.49 22.72
C PRO A 354 0.42 -12.72 22.86
N GLY A 355 1.55 -12.72 22.13
CA GLY A 355 2.49 -13.83 22.08
C GLY A 355 2.19 -14.89 21.00
N MET A 356 1.05 -14.81 20.31
CA MET A 356 0.76 -15.65 19.15
C MET A 356 1.27 -15.05 17.84
N SER A 357 1.49 -15.92 16.86
CA SER A 357 1.77 -15.55 15.48
C SER A 357 1.01 -16.45 14.51
N TYR A 358 0.82 -15.97 13.30
CA TYR A 358 0.25 -16.73 12.20
C TYR A 358 1.20 -16.71 11.01
N SER A 359 1.38 -17.83 10.33
CA SER A 359 2.28 -17.91 9.19
C SER A 359 1.64 -18.57 7.98
N LEU A 360 1.85 -18.00 6.80
CA LEU A 360 1.32 -18.54 5.55
C LEU A 360 2.37 -18.46 4.43
N THR A 361 2.67 -19.60 3.81
CA THR A 361 3.53 -19.66 2.62
C THR A 361 2.70 -19.49 1.35
N PHE A 362 3.05 -18.53 0.51
CA PHE A 362 2.31 -18.22 -0.72
C PHE A 362 2.86 -19.03 -1.89
N THR A 363 2.05 -19.93 -2.45
CA THR A 363 2.50 -20.90 -3.46
C THR A 363 2.03 -20.59 -4.87
N LYS A 364 1.49 -19.39 -5.10
CA LYS A 364 1.05 -18.95 -6.42
C LYS A 364 1.18 -17.43 -6.52
N GLN A 365 1.64 -16.94 -7.67
CA GLN A 365 1.58 -15.52 -7.98
C GLN A 365 0.13 -14.98 -7.92
N GLY A 366 -0.04 -13.75 -7.49
CA GLY A 366 -1.36 -13.11 -7.44
C GLY A 366 -1.42 -11.91 -6.50
N PHE A 367 -2.62 -11.33 -6.44
CA PHE A 367 -2.98 -10.26 -5.52
C PHE A 367 -3.96 -10.83 -4.51
N TYR A 368 -3.61 -10.80 -3.23
CA TYR A 368 -4.40 -11.42 -2.17
C TYR A 368 -4.73 -10.38 -1.10
N ASP A 369 -5.99 -9.94 -1.07
CA ASP A 369 -6.49 -9.16 0.05
C ASP A 369 -6.76 -10.09 1.25
N TYR A 370 -6.49 -9.57 2.43
CA TYR A 370 -6.82 -10.19 3.70
C TYR A 370 -7.31 -9.13 4.68
N ARG A 371 -7.98 -9.57 5.73
CA ARG A 371 -8.65 -8.67 6.66
C ARG A 371 -8.69 -9.21 8.09
N CYS A 372 -8.88 -8.30 9.03
CA CYS A 372 -9.43 -8.66 10.33
C CYS A 372 -10.95 -8.82 10.21
N LEU A 373 -11.48 -9.90 10.79
CA LEU A 373 -12.90 -10.23 10.71
C LEU A 373 -13.72 -9.64 11.87
N ILE A 374 -13.07 -9.14 12.92
CA ILE A 374 -13.72 -8.51 14.07
C ILE A 374 -13.62 -6.98 14.04
N HIS A 375 -12.73 -6.42 13.20
CA HIS A 375 -12.50 -4.99 13.06
C HIS A 375 -12.75 -4.53 11.62
N PRO A 376 -13.96 -4.03 11.30
CA PRO A 376 -14.31 -3.58 9.95
C PRO A 376 -13.33 -2.53 9.39
N GLY A 377 -12.85 -2.76 8.17
CA GLY A 377 -11.94 -1.84 7.48
C GLY A 377 -10.45 -2.09 7.72
N MET A 378 -10.08 -2.95 8.67
CA MET A 378 -8.70 -3.40 8.85
C MET A 378 -8.35 -4.44 7.78
N THR A 379 -7.66 -3.99 6.73
CA THR A 379 -7.32 -4.79 5.54
C THR A 379 -5.85 -4.69 5.21
N GLY A 380 -5.31 -5.71 4.56
CA GLY A 380 -3.99 -5.66 3.95
C GLY A 380 -3.98 -6.38 2.61
N VAL A 381 -2.91 -6.18 1.84
CA VAL A 381 -2.71 -6.86 0.54
C VAL A 381 -1.33 -7.50 0.46
N VAL A 382 -1.31 -8.76 0.01
CA VAL A 382 -0.09 -9.47 -0.35
C VAL A 382 -0.02 -9.55 -1.87
N ILE A 383 1.05 -9.01 -2.44
CA ILE A 383 1.33 -9.05 -3.87
C ILE A 383 2.43 -10.09 -4.08
N VAL A 384 2.08 -11.21 -4.70
CA VAL A 384 3.00 -12.33 -4.94
C VAL A 384 3.48 -12.29 -6.38
N GLN A 385 4.76 -12.01 -6.56
CA GLN A 385 5.47 -12.01 -7.83
C GLN A 385 5.95 -13.42 -8.21
N PRO A 386 6.32 -13.66 -9.49
CA PRO A 386 6.97 -14.91 -9.88
C PRO A 386 8.18 -15.24 -9.01
N ALA A 387 8.39 -16.53 -8.71
CA ALA A 387 9.51 -17.00 -7.91
C ALA A 387 10.87 -16.50 -8.44
N GLY A 388 11.65 -15.88 -7.54
CA GLY A 388 12.97 -15.34 -7.84
C GLY A 388 12.99 -13.96 -8.51
N SER A 389 11.84 -13.28 -8.61
CA SER A 389 11.80 -11.87 -9.01
C SER A 389 12.62 -11.01 -8.04
N PRO A 390 13.30 -9.94 -8.51
CA PRO A 390 13.98 -9.02 -7.61
C PRO A 390 12.98 -8.37 -6.65
N TYR A 391 13.24 -8.45 -5.34
CA TYR A 391 12.40 -7.78 -4.36
C TYR A 391 12.53 -6.26 -4.50
N PRO A 392 11.42 -5.51 -4.55
CA PRO A 392 11.46 -4.05 -4.57
C PRO A 392 11.87 -3.47 -3.20
N SER A 393 11.76 -4.26 -2.14
CA SER A 393 12.11 -3.86 -0.77
C SER A 393 12.61 -5.05 0.05
N ASN A 394 13.30 -4.77 1.16
CA ASN A 394 13.73 -5.75 2.15
C ASN A 394 12.95 -5.61 3.47
N GLN A 395 13.11 -6.56 4.40
CA GLN A 395 12.35 -6.57 5.65
C GLN A 395 12.53 -5.29 6.48
N SER A 396 13.74 -4.72 6.52
CA SER A 396 13.98 -3.49 7.27
C SER A 396 13.23 -2.30 6.67
N GLN A 397 13.12 -2.24 5.34
CA GLN A 397 12.35 -1.21 4.65
C GLN A 397 10.86 -1.37 4.90
N TYR A 398 10.33 -2.60 4.84
CA TYR A 398 8.93 -2.87 5.17
C TYR A 398 8.60 -2.60 6.64
N THR A 399 9.51 -2.93 7.55
CA THR A 399 9.35 -2.59 8.98
C THR A 399 9.31 -1.08 9.17
N ALA A 400 10.22 -0.33 8.53
CA ALA A 400 10.21 1.13 8.60
C ALA A 400 8.97 1.76 7.95
N LEU A 401 8.45 1.16 6.87
CA LEU A 401 7.17 1.59 6.27
C LEU A 401 6.02 1.35 7.24
N GLY A 402 5.88 0.12 7.75
CA GLY A 402 4.81 -0.23 8.68
C GLY A 402 4.81 0.62 9.94
N MET A 403 5.98 0.92 10.52
CA MET A 403 6.05 1.81 11.69
C MET A 403 5.67 3.26 11.37
N ARG A 404 5.92 3.76 10.16
CA ARG A 404 5.42 5.08 9.75
C ARG A 404 3.90 5.07 9.60
N GLU A 405 3.36 4.06 8.93
CA GLU A 405 1.91 3.91 8.74
C GLU A 405 1.18 3.80 10.08
N LEU A 406 1.73 3.03 11.03
CA LEU A 406 1.21 2.93 12.40
C LEU A 406 1.26 4.29 13.11
N GLN A 407 2.37 5.03 13.00
CA GLN A 407 2.48 6.34 13.63
C GLN A 407 1.45 7.34 13.05
N GLU A 408 1.24 7.36 11.74
CA GLU A 408 0.23 8.23 11.11
C GLU A 408 -1.18 7.91 11.60
N ASP A 409 -1.48 6.61 11.80
CA ASP A 409 -2.76 6.17 12.35
C ASP A 409 -2.91 6.62 13.82
N MET A 410 -1.84 6.53 14.62
CA MET A 410 -1.81 7.00 16.02
C MET A 410 -1.95 8.51 16.13
N ASP A 411 -1.24 9.27 15.30
CA ASP A 411 -1.30 10.74 15.29
C ASP A 411 -2.73 11.20 14.96
N THR A 412 -3.39 10.55 13.98
CA THR A 412 -4.81 10.81 13.67
C THR A 412 -5.71 10.50 14.87
N GLY A 413 -5.49 9.38 15.54
CA GLY A 413 -6.25 9.00 16.74
C GLY A 413 -6.09 10.02 17.88
N GLN A 414 -4.87 10.51 18.10
CA GLN A 414 -4.58 11.54 19.11
C GLN A 414 -5.24 12.88 18.75
N GLU A 415 -5.18 13.30 17.50
CA GLU A 415 -5.85 14.54 17.06
C GLU A 415 -7.36 14.47 17.28
N LEU A 416 -8.00 13.33 16.98
CA LEU A 416 -9.43 13.14 17.21
C LEU A 416 -9.77 13.15 18.71
N GLU A 417 -8.94 12.51 19.53
CA GLU A 417 -9.10 12.51 20.99
C GLU A 417 -8.97 13.91 21.59
N ASP A 418 -7.95 14.68 21.18
CA ASP A 418 -7.75 16.07 21.63
C ASP A 418 -8.94 16.99 21.31
N HIS A 419 -9.74 16.63 20.30
CA HIS A 419 -10.93 17.36 19.88
C HIS A 419 -12.22 16.87 20.54
N GLU A 420 -12.21 15.71 21.20
CA GLU A 420 -13.37 15.21 21.94
C GLU A 420 -13.55 16.01 23.24
N SER A 421 -14.75 16.52 23.45
CA SER A 421 -15.09 17.28 24.65
C SER A 421 -16.48 16.88 25.15
N PRO A 422 -16.65 16.66 26.47
CA PRO A 422 -17.96 16.38 27.02
C PRO A 422 -18.92 17.54 26.76
N GLU A 423 -20.09 17.22 26.25
CA GLU A 423 -21.17 18.18 26.03
C GLU A 423 -22.21 18.06 27.15
N THR A 424 -22.86 19.17 27.50
CA THR A 424 -24.00 19.16 28.43
C THR A 424 -25.25 19.68 27.78
N SER A 425 -26.39 19.05 28.06
CA SER A 425 -27.72 19.54 27.68
C SER A 425 -28.64 19.62 28.89
N GLN A 426 -29.65 20.50 28.82
CA GLN A 426 -30.69 20.59 29.84
C GLN A 426 -31.72 19.48 29.68
N GLY A 427 -31.92 18.70 30.73
CA GLY A 427 -32.99 17.73 30.87
C GLY A 427 -34.27 18.33 31.46
N GLU A 428 -35.27 17.49 31.71
CA GLU A 428 -36.48 17.91 32.41
C GLU A 428 -36.18 18.39 33.84
N ASN A 429 -36.93 19.36 34.33
CA ASN A 429 -36.84 19.88 35.71
C ASN A 429 -35.47 20.45 36.12
N GLY A 430 -34.67 20.96 35.17
CA GLY A 430 -33.35 21.57 35.47
C GLY A 430 -32.26 20.56 35.79
N ILE A 431 -32.44 19.31 35.35
CA ILE A 431 -31.44 18.25 35.43
C ILE A 431 -30.38 18.48 34.35
N THR A 432 -29.10 18.30 34.69
CA THR A 432 -28.03 18.35 33.68
C THR A 432 -27.84 16.96 33.08
N VAL A 433 -27.78 16.88 31.75
CA VAL A 433 -27.45 15.65 31.02
C VAL A 433 -26.05 15.81 30.44
N PHE A 434 -25.12 14.98 30.91
CA PHE A 434 -23.75 14.92 30.42
C PHE A 434 -23.67 13.91 29.28
N HIS A 435 -23.01 14.30 28.19
CA HIS A 435 -22.76 13.44 27.03
C HIS A 435 -21.28 13.11 27.02
N VAL A 436 -20.97 11.83 27.17
CA VAL A 436 -19.60 11.31 27.21
C VAL A 436 -19.44 10.28 26.10
N SER A 437 -18.22 10.09 25.64
CA SER A 437 -17.91 9.20 24.52
C SER A 437 -17.32 7.89 25.04
N ALA A 438 -17.72 6.76 24.46
CA ALA A 438 -17.14 5.44 24.69
C ALA A 438 -16.02 5.10 23.69
N ASP A 439 -15.75 5.98 22.72
CA ASP A 439 -14.64 5.93 21.77
C ASP A 439 -14.52 7.32 21.09
N ILE A 440 -13.50 7.53 20.26
CA ILE A 440 -13.35 8.70 19.39
C ILE A 440 -14.16 8.55 18.08
N PRO A 441 -14.66 9.64 17.48
CA PRO A 441 -15.33 9.60 16.19
C PRO A 441 -14.29 9.48 15.07
N LEU A 442 -14.16 8.28 14.50
CA LEU A 442 -13.28 8.11 13.34
C LEU A 442 -13.85 8.75 12.08
N PRO A 443 -12.99 9.31 11.21
CA PRO A 443 -13.40 9.64 9.85
C PRO A 443 -13.87 8.34 9.17
N VAL A 444 -15.11 8.33 8.70
CA VAL A 444 -15.63 7.26 7.82
C VAL A 444 -15.15 7.43 6.37
N ASN A 445 -14.68 8.62 6.03
CA ASN A 445 -14.32 9.03 4.68
C ASN A 445 -12.81 8.90 4.45
N ALA A 446 -12.41 8.68 3.20
CA ALA A 446 -11.02 8.74 2.76
C ALA A 446 -10.87 9.84 1.70
N SER A 447 -9.73 10.54 1.70
CA SER A 447 -9.37 11.49 0.65
C SER A 447 -7.95 11.20 0.18
N LEU A 448 -7.73 11.24 -1.13
CA LEU A 448 -6.45 10.96 -1.74
C LEU A 448 -6.17 11.91 -2.90
N ARG A 449 -4.87 12.07 -3.19
CA ARG A 449 -4.39 12.81 -4.35
C ARG A 449 -4.05 11.84 -5.47
N LEU A 450 -4.55 12.14 -6.67
CA LEU A 450 -4.21 11.43 -7.89
C LEU A 450 -3.00 12.11 -8.54
N MET A 451 -1.93 11.35 -8.68
CA MET A 451 -0.64 11.75 -9.25
C MET A 451 -0.58 11.37 -10.73
N PRO A 452 0.19 12.10 -11.57
CA PRO A 452 0.30 11.79 -12.99
C PRO A 452 1.02 10.47 -13.21
N GLU A 453 0.52 9.68 -14.16
CA GLU A 453 1.11 8.43 -14.62
C GLU A 453 1.47 8.51 -16.11
N ASN A 454 2.38 7.66 -16.56
CA ASN A 454 2.67 7.44 -17.99
C ASN A 454 2.90 8.74 -18.80
N ASN A 455 3.68 9.67 -18.24
CA ASN A 455 3.99 10.99 -18.81
C ASN A 455 2.76 11.89 -19.07
N SER A 456 1.65 11.65 -18.38
CA SER A 456 0.54 12.59 -18.36
C SER A 456 0.88 13.81 -17.48
N ASN A 457 0.06 14.87 -17.60
CA ASN A 457 0.04 15.99 -16.66
C ASN A 457 -1.24 15.99 -15.79
N VAL A 458 -1.97 14.87 -15.78
CA VAL A 458 -3.28 14.77 -15.12
C VAL A 458 -3.07 14.63 -13.63
N THR A 459 -3.68 15.52 -12.86
CA THR A 459 -3.64 15.50 -11.39
C THR A 459 -5.01 15.81 -10.84
N GLY A 460 -5.27 15.39 -9.61
CA GLY A 460 -6.54 15.71 -8.98
C GLY A 460 -6.67 15.10 -7.60
N ASN A 461 -7.91 15.08 -7.12
CA ASN A 461 -8.27 14.50 -5.84
C ASN A 461 -9.42 13.52 -6.03
N ALA A 462 -9.47 12.52 -5.16
CA ALA A 462 -10.63 11.67 -5.00
C ALA A 462 -11.03 11.62 -3.53
N ALA A 463 -12.33 11.44 -3.29
CA ALA A 463 -12.91 11.30 -1.97
C ALA A 463 -13.88 10.10 -1.97
N LEU A 464 -13.78 9.28 -0.93
CA LEU A 464 -14.69 8.18 -0.67
C LEU A 464 -15.47 8.54 0.59
N SER A 465 -16.80 8.60 0.50
CA SER A 465 -17.66 8.96 1.62
C SER A 465 -18.90 8.08 1.74
N PHE A 466 -19.30 7.73 2.96
CA PHE A 466 -20.52 6.98 3.18
C PHE A 466 -21.73 7.92 3.21
N ILE A 467 -22.73 7.64 2.36
CA ILE A 467 -23.99 8.41 2.26
C ILE A 467 -25.18 7.66 2.88
N GLY A 468 -24.95 6.41 3.28
CA GLY A 468 -25.91 5.53 3.92
C GLY A 468 -25.21 4.26 4.41
N VAL A 469 -25.93 3.43 5.16
CA VAL A 469 -25.42 2.14 5.64
C VAL A 469 -25.08 1.26 4.43
N GLY A 470 -23.81 0.89 4.30
CA GLY A 470 -23.33 0.10 3.16
C GLY A 470 -23.27 0.85 1.82
N GLU A 471 -23.54 2.16 1.77
CA GLU A 471 -23.52 2.95 0.54
C GLU A 471 -22.37 3.95 0.55
N MET A 472 -21.34 3.68 -0.25
CA MET A 472 -20.15 4.51 -0.38
C MET A 472 -20.16 5.27 -1.70
N GLN A 473 -20.17 6.59 -1.63
CA GLN A 473 -19.98 7.49 -2.75
C GLN A 473 -18.48 7.72 -3.00
N VAL A 474 -18.06 7.58 -4.26
CA VAL A 474 -16.72 7.88 -4.74
C VAL A 474 -16.82 9.09 -5.66
N GLN A 475 -16.18 10.19 -5.27
CA GLN A 475 -16.06 11.39 -6.08
C GLN A 475 -14.63 11.52 -6.58
N ILE A 476 -14.46 11.76 -7.88
CA ILE A 476 -13.17 12.02 -8.50
C ILE A 476 -13.24 13.37 -9.19
N MET A 477 -12.22 14.19 -9.00
CA MET A 477 -12.01 15.43 -9.74
C MET A 477 -10.56 15.53 -10.19
N VAL A 478 -10.32 15.61 -11.49
CA VAL A 478 -8.98 15.77 -12.08
C VAL A 478 -8.94 16.93 -13.05
N THR A 479 -7.75 17.49 -13.26
CA THR A 479 -7.47 18.53 -14.25
C THR A 479 -6.34 18.08 -15.17
N GLY A 480 -6.14 18.79 -16.29
CA GLY A 480 -5.13 18.45 -17.30
C GLY A 480 -5.60 17.45 -18.35
N LEU A 481 -6.91 17.18 -18.42
CA LEU A 481 -7.49 16.33 -19.45
C LEU A 481 -7.65 17.09 -20.77
N VAL A 482 -7.61 16.38 -21.89
CA VAL A 482 -8.02 16.94 -23.19
C VAL A 482 -9.53 17.21 -23.15
N PRO A 483 -10.00 18.45 -23.42
CA PRO A 483 -11.42 18.80 -23.38
C PRO A 483 -12.30 17.94 -24.29
N ASN A 484 -13.56 17.72 -23.88
CA ASN A 484 -14.58 16.96 -24.60
C ASN A 484 -14.27 15.48 -24.84
N ASN A 485 -13.26 14.92 -24.17
CA ASN A 485 -12.97 13.49 -24.16
C ASN A 485 -13.54 12.82 -22.90
N THR A 486 -13.70 11.50 -22.99
CA THR A 486 -14.18 10.64 -21.90
C THR A 486 -13.03 9.79 -21.36
N TYR A 487 -12.95 9.65 -20.04
CA TYR A 487 -11.87 8.96 -19.33
C TYR A 487 -12.48 7.97 -18.32
N PRO A 488 -12.30 6.65 -18.53
CA PRO A 488 -12.71 5.65 -17.55
C PRO A 488 -11.91 5.76 -16.25
N ALA A 489 -12.51 5.31 -15.14
CA ALA A 489 -11.83 5.18 -13.86
C ALA A 489 -12.20 3.88 -13.16
N ASP A 490 -11.31 3.38 -12.32
CA ASP A 490 -11.53 2.17 -11.54
C ASP A 490 -10.88 2.24 -10.14
N ILE A 491 -11.39 1.43 -9.20
CA ILE A 491 -10.73 1.07 -7.95
C ILE A 491 -10.16 -0.34 -8.13
N ARG A 492 -8.92 -0.55 -7.70
CA ARG A 492 -8.20 -1.83 -7.78
C ARG A 492 -7.70 -2.28 -6.42
N ILE A 493 -7.55 -3.60 -6.26
CA ILE A 493 -6.77 -4.19 -5.17
C ILE A 493 -5.29 -4.03 -5.51
N GLY A 494 -4.45 -3.67 -4.53
CA GLY A 494 -3.00 -3.55 -4.71
C GLY A 494 -2.53 -2.15 -4.36
N THR A 495 -1.51 -1.67 -5.08
CA THR A 495 -0.99 -0.30 -4.96
C THR A 495 -0.85 0.33 -6.33
N SER A 496 -0.80 1.66 -6.38
CA SER A 496 -0.53 2.44 -7.59
C SER A 496 0.73 1.94 -8.32
N GLU A 497 1.80 1.66 -7.58
CA GLU A 497 3.08 1.16 -8.10
C GLU A 497 3.00 -0.27 -8.63
N ALA A 498 2.37 -1.19 -7.89
CA ALA A 498 2.34 -2.61 -8.24
C ALA A 498 1.21 -2.97 -9.20
N GLY A 499 0.21 -2.10 -9.34
CA GLY A 499 -1.03 -2.37 -10.02
C GLY A 499 -1.92 -3.38 -9.27
N GLY A 500 -2.85 -3.97 -10.01
CA GLY A 500 -3.67 -5.10 -9.55
C GLY A 500 -5.04 -5.18 -10.22
N PRO A 501 -5.86 -6.19 -9.85
CA PRO A 501 -7.13 -6.46 -10.50
C PRO A 501 -8.17 -5.38 -10.17
N ILE A 502 -9.05 -5.11 -11.14
CA ILE A 502 -10.19 -4.19 -10.97
C ILE A 502 -11.13 -4.78 -9.93
N LEU A 503 -11.43 -3.98 -8.90
CA LEU A 503 -12.41 -4.30 -7.88
C LEU A 503 -13.75 -3.62 -8.19
N TYR A 504 -13.72 -2.33 -8.51
CA TYR A 504 -14.91 -1.56 -8.87
C TYR A 504 -14.64 -0.71 -10.11
N THR A 505 -15.49 -0.84 -11.12
CA THR A 505 -15.54 0.13 -12.23
C THR A 505 -16.27 1.38 -11.75
N LEU A 506 -15.72 2.55 -12.02
CA LEU A 506 -16.32 3.83 -11.66
C LEU A 506 -16.95 4.50 -12.90
N GLY A 507 -17.81 5.48 -12.65
CA GLY A 507 -18.37 6.34 -13.69
C GLY A 507 -17.25 7.05 -14.46
N ASN A 508 -17.44 7.19 -15.78
CA ASN A 508 -16.48 7.89 -16.62
C ASN A 508 -16.44 9.39 -16.27
N LEU A 509 -15.24 9.96 -16.33
CA LEU A 509 -15.04 11.41 -16.29
C LEU A 509 -15.25 11.96 -17.71
N THR A 510 -15.96 13.07 -17.83
CA THR A 510 -16.02 13.85 -19.09
C THR A 510 -15.32 15.18 -18.85
N ALA A 511 -14.29 15.46 -19.63
CA ALA A 511 -13.52 16.70 -19.50
C ALA A 511 -14.32 17.90 -20.01
N ASP A 512 -14.47 18.92 -19.17
CA ASP A 512 -15.04 20.21 -19.55
C ASP A 512 -14.09 21.02 -20.46
N PHE A 513 -14.49 22.24 -20.81
CA PHE A 513 -13.71 23.12 -21.68
C PHE A 513 -12.37 23.57 -21.06
N ASN A 514 -12.20 23.46 -19.75
CA ASN A 514 -10.96 23.75 -19.03
C ASN A 514 -10.07 22.51 -18.86
N GLY A 515 -10.49 21.34 -19.36
CA GLY A 515 -9.80 20.08 -19.14
C GLY A 515 -9.99 19.53 -17.72
N THR A 516 -11.07 19.93 -17.03
CA THR A 516 -11.46 19.40 -15.73
C THR A 516 -12.48 18.29 -15.92
N GLY A 517 -12.20 17.10 -15.39
CA GLY A 517 -13.11 15.98 -15.37
C GLY A 517 -13.62 15.69 -13.97
N THR A 518 -14.91 15.39 -13.84
CA THR A 518 -15.49 14.90 -12.58
C THR A 518 -16.24 13.61 -12.80
N SER A 519 -16.29 12.77 -11.77
CA SER A 519 -17.12 11.57 -11.73
C SER A 519 -17.62 11.34 -10.31
N THR A 520 -18.87 10.89 -10.20
CA THR A 520 -19.47 10.44 -8.95
C THR A 520 -20.05 9.05 -9.17
N THR A 521 -19.64 8.10 -8.34
CA THR A 521 -20.12 6.72 -8.37
C THR A 521 -20.63 6.33 -6.99
N VAL A 522 -21.68 5.54 -6.89
CA VAL A 522 -22.12 4.93 -5.62
C VAL A 522 -21.85 3.44 -5.69
N ILE A 523 -21.13 2.92 -4.69
CA ILE A 523 -20.83 1.50 -4.49
C ILE A 523 -21.65 1.03 -3.30
N THR A 524 -22.42 -0.04 -3.49
CA THR A 524 -23.23 -0.66 -2.43
C THR A 524 -22.57 -1.94 -1.94
N GLY A 525 -22.49 -2.09 -0.62
CA GLY A 525 -21.94 -3.25 0.08
C GLY A 525 -22.81 -3.64 1.29
N PRO A 526 -22.35 -4.61 2.11
CA PRO A 526 -23.04 -4.98 3.35
C PRO A 526 -23.02 -3.84 4.40
N PRO A 527 -23.78 -3.92 5.49
CA PRO A 527 -23.83 -2.88 6.52
C PRO A 527 -22.46 -2.55 7.16
N TRP A 528 -21.55 -3.52 7.22
CA TRP A 528 -20.18 -3.38 7.72
C TRP A 528 -19.16 -3.11 6.59
N PHE A 529 -19.62 -2.62 5.44
CA PHE A 529 -18.74 -2.21 4.35
C PHE A 529 -17.85 -1.05 4.78
N ALA A 530 -16.56 -1.14 4.50
CA ALA A 530 -15.56 -0.16 4.90
C ALA A 530 -14.52 0.02 3.80
N VAL A 531 -13.89 1.20 3.75
CA VAL A 531 -12.76 1.47 2.87
C VAL A 531 -11.57 0.63 3.29
N ALA A 532 -10.99 -0.13 2.36
CA ALA A 532 -9.75 -0.86 2.59
C ALA A 532 -8.56 0.11 2.49
N SER A 533 -8.08 0.58 3.64
CA SER A 533 -6.90 1.46 3.70
C SER A 533 -5.65 0.71 3.25
N ARG A 534 -4.80 1.36 2.44
CA ARG A 534 -3.46 0.88 2.03
C ARG A 534 -3.48 -0.47 1.28
N GLY A 535 -4.62 -0.84 0.72
CA GLY A 535 -4.81 -2.02 -0.13
C GLY A 535 -5.66 -1.78 -1.37
N TRP A 536 -6.20 -0.57 -1.52
CA TRP A 536 -6.90 -0.10 -2.71
C TRP A 536 -6.21 1.11 -3.31
N PHE A 537 -6.32 1.27 -4.63
CA PHE A 537 -5.91 2.48 -5.33
C PHE A 537 -6.89 2.81 -6.45
N ILE A 538 -6.94 4.07 -6.85
CA ILE A 538 -7.76 4.56 -7.97
C ILE A 538 -6.88 4.77 -9.19
N ASN A 539 -7.38 4.38 -10.36
CA ASN A 539 -6.85 4.81 -11.65
C ASN A 539 -7.86 5.69 -12.41
N VAL A 540 -7.33 6.66 -13.16
CA VAL A 540 -7.99 7.30 -14.29
C VAL A 540 -7.24 6.89 -15.56
N HIS A 541 -7.94 6.45 -16.59
CA HIS A 541 -7.35 5.89 -17.81
C HIS A 541 -7.46 6.84 -19.01
N GLN A 542 -6.57 6.67 -19.99
CA GLN A 542 -6.49 7.46 -21.22
C GLN A 542 -7.82 7.53 -22.01
N GLY A 543 -8.62 6.48 -21.96
CA GLY A 543 -9.93 6.41 -22.59
C GLY A 543 -9.89 6.38 -24.12
N PRO A 544 -11.06 6.43 -24.80
CA PRO A 544 -12.40 6.59 -24.22
C PRO A 544 -12.97 5.32 -23.58
N ALA A 545 -12.38 4.15 -23.85
CA ALA A 545 -12.70 2.87 -23.21
C ALA A 545 -11.43 2.26 -22.60
N MET A 546 -11.59 1.34 -21.64
CA MET A 546 -10.46 0.58 -21.06
C MET A 546 -10.00 -0.56 -21.99
N GLU A 547 -9.69 -0.23 -23.24
CA GLU A 547 -9.24 -1.17 -24.26
C GLU A 547 -8.03 -0.60 -25.03
N GLY A 548 -7.11 -1.48 -25.44
CA GLY A 548 -5.89 -1.07 -26.14
C GLY A 548 -5.12 0.01 -25.39
N THR A 549 -4.73 1.09 -26.08
CA THR A 549 -4.07 2.25 -25.47
C THR A 549 -4.98 3.05 -24.53
N GLY A 550 -6.30 2.89 -24.64
CA GLY A 550 -7.26 3.54 -23.75
C GLY A 550 -7.23 2.99 -22.33
N ALA A 551 -6.69 1.78 -22.13
CA ALA A 551 -6.51 1.17 -20.80
C ALA A 551 -5.30 1.71 -20.03
N THR A 552 -4.42 2.52 -20.65
CA THR A 552 -3.24 3.08 -19.99
C THR A 552 -3.67 4.03 -18.86
N PRO A 553 -3.25 3.81 -17.60
CA PRO A 553 -3.48 4.77 -16.52
C PRO A 553 -2.77 6.09 -16.82
N ILE A 554 -3.47 7.20 -16.66
CA ILE A 554 -2.92 8.56 -16.81
C ILE A 554 -2.87 9.30 -15.49
N ALA A 555 -3.60 8.86 -14.47
CA ALA A 555 -3.41 9.30 -13.09
C ALA A 555 -3.75 8.18 -12.13
N SER A 556 -3.03 8.07 -11.02
CA SER A 556 -3.25 7.05 -10.00
C SER A 556 -3.08 7.58 -8.58
N GLY A 557 -3.62 6.89 -7.58
CA GLY A 557 -3.33 7.20 -6.19
C GLY A 557 -3.82 6.13 -5.23
N ASP A 558 -3.00 5.82 -4.23
CA ASP A 558 -3.33 4.88 -3.17
C ASP A 558 -4.36 5.47 -2.20
N ILE A 559 -5.35 4.65 -1.82
CA ILE A 559 -6.37 5.04 -0.86
C ILE A 559 -5.81 4.82 0.54
N VAL A 560 -5.50 5.91 1.22
CA VAL A 560 -5.06 5.90 2.62
C VAL A 560 -6.18 6.44 3.48
N LYS A 561 -6.56 5.64 4.47
CA LYS A 561 -7.48 6.01 5.54
C LYS A 561 -6.83 5.64 6.86
N HIS A 562 -6.56 6.63 7.69
CA HIS A 562 -6.00 6.41 9.01
C HIS A 562 -7.10 5.90 9.93
N ASN A 563 -6.92 4.67 10.45
CA ASN A 563 -7.88 4.05 11.35
C ASN A 563 -7.22 3.88 12.72
N ALA A 564 -7.83 4.43 13.75
CA ALA A 564 -7.42 4.27 15.14
C ALA A 564 -8.61 3.84 15.99
N MET A 565 -8.38 3.44 17.23
CA MET A 565 -9.44 3.31 18.23
C MET A 565 -8.91 3.89 19.53
N PHE A 566 -9.80 4.47 20.34
CA PHE A 566 -9.45 4.96 21.67
C PHE A 566 -10.15 4.10 22.73
N ALA A 567 -9.37 3.22 23.35
CA ALA A 567 -9.81 2.28 24.38
C ALA A 567 -10.07 2.98 25.74
N ARG A 568 -10.71 4.14 25.76
CA ARG A 568 -10.99 4.95 26.96
C ARG A 568 -12.35 5.63 26.84
N PHE A 569 -12.97 5.85 27.99
CA PHE A 569 -14.11 6.76 28.08
C PHE A 569 -13.61 8.21 28.12
N THR A 570 -14.28 9.10 27.39
CA THR A 570 -13.92 10.53 27.32
C THR A 570 -15.07 11.40 27.83
N PRO A 571 -14.88 12.15 28.95
CA PRO A 571 -13.74 12.07 29.87
C PRO A 571 -13.76 10.79 30.70
N GLN A 572 -12.58 10.37 31.16
CA GLN A 572 -12.44 9.17 31.99
C GLN A 572 -13.07 9.36 33.38
N ASN A 573 -12.92 10.55 33.95
CA ASN A 573 -13.47 10.93 35.25
C ASN A 573 -14.50 12.04 35.05
N LEU A 574 -15.70 11.86 35.60
CA LEU A 574 -16.77 12.84 35.53
C LEU A 574 -17.34 13.12 36.92
N THR A 575 -17.50 14.41 37.24
CA THR A 575 -18.22 14.84 38.45
C THR A 575 -19.58 15.38 38.04
N ILE A 576 -20.64 14.87 38.68
CA ILE A 576 -22.03 15.27 38.43
C ILE A 576 -22.77 15.47 39.76
N HIS A 577 -23.97 16.05 39.72
CA HIS A 577 -24.83 16.16 40.89
C HIS A 577 -25.86 15.03 40.96
N VAL A 578 -26.40 14.81 42.16
CA VAL A 578 -27.58 13.96 42.33
C VAL A 578 -28.69 14.40 41.38
N ASN A 579 -29.32 13.40 40.75
CA ASN A 579 -30.34 13.44 39.72
C ASN A 579 -29.84 13.84 38.32
N ASP A 580 -28.55 14.14 38.14
CA ASP A 580 -27.98 14.28 36.79
C ASP A 580 -27.98 12.93 36.06
N SER A 581 -27.99 13.03 34.73
CA SER A 581 -27.92 11.87 33.84
C SER A 581 -26.66 11.91 33.00
N ILE A 582 -26.12 10.74 32.70
CA ILE A 582 -25.00 10.57 31.78
C ILE A 582 -25.48 9.75 30.59
N VAL A 583 -25.16 10.22 29.39
CA VAL A 583 -25.33 9.51 28.12
C VAL A 583 -23.95 9.14 27.60
N TRP A 584 -23.65 7.84 27.56
CA TRP A 584 -22.48 7.31 26.87
C TRP A 584 -22.83 7.08 25.40
N LYS A 585 -22.08 7.71 24.50
CA LYS A 585 -22.24 7.60 23.04
C LYS A 585 -21.18 6.67 22.47
N GLN A 586 -21.57 5.69 21.68
CA GLN A 586 -20.64 4.92 20.86
C GLN A 586 -20.49 5.60 19.50
N LEU A 587 -19.30 6.15 19.24
CA LEU A 587 -19.04 7.00 18.07
C LEU A 587 -18.40 6.23 16.90
N ASN A 588 -17.63 5.19 17.20
CA ASN A 588 -16.85 4.45 16.22
C ASN A 588 -17.61 3.21 15.72
N PHE A 589 -17.41 2.88 14.44
CA PHE A 589 -17.97 1.69 13.78
C PHE A 589 -16.98 0.54 13.61
N ILE A 590 -15.68 0.80 13.84
CA ILE A 590 -14.62 -0.20 13.74
C ILE A 590 -14.58 -1.09 14.98
N GLU A 591 -15.05 -0.58 16.13
CA GLU A 591 -15.04 -1.31 17.39
C GLU A 591 -16.31 -1.13 18.21
N ILE A 592 -16.65 -2.14 19.01
CA ILE A 592 -17.80 -2.18 19.91
C ILE A 592 -17.38 -1.99 21.37
N HIS A 593 -18.26 -1.40 22.19
CA HIS A 593 -17.99 -1.12 23.60
C HIS A 593 -19.13 -1.55 24.52
N THR A 594 -18.87 -1.58 25.82
CA THR A 594 -19.90 -1.73 26.85
C THR A 594 -19.67 -0.68 27.94
N VAL A 595 -20.72 -0.30 28.65
CA VAL A 595 -20.66 0.48 29.89
C VAL A 595 -21.20 -0.40 31.00
N THR A 596 -20.30 -0.97 31.80
CA THR A 596 -20.63 -1.94 32.84
C THR A 596 -20.27 -1.41 34.21
N PHE A 597 -21.26 -1.30 35.10
CA PHE A 597 -21.08 -1.09 36.53
C PHE A 597 -21.19 -2.46 37.23
N PRO A 598 -20.07 -3.08 37.62
CA PRO A 598 -20.10 -4.33 38.37
C PRO A 598 -20.72 -4.09 39.75
N GLU A 599 -21.35 -5.13 40.30
CA GLU A 599 -21.81 -5.09 41.68
C GLU A 599 -20.59 -4.96 42.62
N ALA A 600 -20.74 -4.15 43.68
CA ALA A 600 -19.64 -3.85 44.59
C ALA A 600 -18.99 -5.12 45.16
N GLY A 601 -17.67 -5.25 44.95
CA GLY A 601 -16.89 -6.40 45.40
C GLY A 601 -16.82 -7.58 44.40
N ASN A 602 -17.54 -7.50 43.29
CA ASN A 602 -17.49 -8.49 42.21
C ASN A 602 -16.57 -8.01 41.08
N ASN A 603 -15.92 -8.97 40.41
CA ASN A 603 -15.21 -8.69 39.17
C ASN A 603 -16.22 -8.46 38.02
N PRO A 604 -15.84 -7.66 36.99
CA PRO A 604 -16.61 -7.58 35.76
C PRO A 604 -16.77 -8.97 35.11
N PRO A 605 -17.91 -9.24 34.43
CA PRO A 605 -18.05 -10.47 33.66
C PRO A 605 -17.10 -10.45 32.46
N GLU A 606 -16.38 -11.54 32.23
CA GLU A 606 -15.55 -11.71 31.02
C GLU A 606 -16.42 -11.65 29.77
N PHE A 607 -16.00 -10.92 28.73
CA PHE A 607 -16.77 -10.83 27.49
C PHE A 607 -16.74 -12.11 26.65
N LEU A 608 -15.57 -12.75 26.51
CA LEU A 608 -15.42 -14.05 25.85
C LEU A 608 -15.21 -15.14 26.90
N LEU A 609 -16.03 -16.19 26.84
CA LEU A 609 -15.87 -17.38 27.67
C LEU A 609 -14.72 -18.26 27.15
N PRO A 610 -14.17 -19.20 27.94
CA PRO A 610 -13.05 -20.07 27.53
C PRO A 610 -13.29 -20.91 26.26
N ASN A 611 -14.55 -21.11 25.87
CA ASN A 611 -14.95 -21.79 24.63
C ASN A 611 -15.08 -20.84 23.43
N LEU A 612 -14.61 -19.60 23.54
CA LEU A 612 -14.69 -18.54 22.52
C LEU A 612 -16.14 -18.16 22.14
N THR A 613 -17.07 -18.29 23.08
CA THR A 613 -18.43 -17.77 22.91
C THR A 613 -18.61 -16.48 23.69
N VAL A 614 -19.40 -15.56 23.13
CA VAL A 614 -19.74 -14.30 23.80
C VAL A 614 -20.57 -14.59 25.06
N ASN A 615 -20.13 -14.05 26.19
CA ASN A 615 -20.82 -14.16 27.47
C ASN A 615 -22.11 -13.33 27.44
N PRO A 616 -23.30 -13.95 27.55
CA PRO A 616 -24.57 -13.23 27.50
C PRO A 616 -24.71 -12.20 28.63
N VAL A 617 -24.08 -12.41 29.79
CA VAL A 617 -24.12 -11.45 30.91
C VAL A 617 -23.39 -10.15 30.55
N ALA A 618 -22.27 -10.25 29.84
CA ALA A 618 -21.50 -9.10 29.38
C ALA A 618 -22.12 -8.44 28.14
N ALA A 619 -22.78 -9.21 27.27
CA ALA A 619 -23.27 -8.71 25.99
C ALA A 619 -24.72 -8.17 26.02
N THR A 620 -25.51 -8.49 27.05
CA THR A 620 -26.92 -8.07 27.12
C THR A 620 -27.15 -6.92 28.12
N PRO A 621 -28.07 -5.99 27.80
CA PRO A 621 -28.43 -4.93 28.73
C PRO A 621 -28.97 -5.47 30.06
N ALA A 622 -28.54 -4.88 31.17
CA ALA A 622 -28.98 -5.25 32.51
C ALA A 622 -29.13 -4.01 33.40
N GLY A 623 -30.06 -4.08 34.35
CA GLY A 623 -30.42 -2.96 35.22
C GLY A 623 -31.57 -2.12 34.67
N GLY A 624 -31.73 -0.92 35.21
CA GLY A 624 -32.69 0.08 34.75
C GLY A 624 -31.99 1.41 34.44
N SER A 625 -32.76 2.45 34.11
CA SER A 625 -32.21 3.79 33.81
C SER A 625 -31.82 4.61 35.04
N ILE A 626 -32.05 4.11 36.25
CA ILE A 626 -31.76 4.80 37.52
C ILE A 626 -30.72 4.00 38.29
N HIS A 627 -29.58 4.62 38.55
CA HIS A 627 -28.47 4.06 39.33
C HIS A 627 -28.45 4.69 40.73
N ASN A 628 -28.63 3.87 41.78
CA ASN A 628 -28.64 4.31 43.18
C ASN A 628 -27.37 3.88 43.96
N GLY A 629 -26.42 3.26 43.25
CA GLY A 629 -25.17 2.78 43.82
C GLY A 629 -25.14 1.32 44.26
N THR A 630 -26.15 0.53 43.90
CA THR A 630 -26.21 -0.91 44.20
C THR A 630 -26.74 -1.69 43.01
N GLY A 631 -26.24 -2.92 42.83
CA GLY A 631 -26.64 -3.82 41.73
C GLY A 631 -25.70 -3.76 40.51
N PHE A 632 -25.95 -4.68 39.57
CA PHE A 632 -25.24 -4.78 38.30
C PHE A 632 -25.98 -3.99 37.22
N TYR A 633 -25.27 -3.11 36.53
CA TYR A 633 -25.80 -2.37 35.37
C TYR A 633 -24.88 -2.60 34.17
N ASN A 634 -25.47 -2.85 33.02
CA ASN A 634 -24.74 -3.07 31.79
C ASN A 634 -25.53 -2.49 30.62
N SER A 635 -24.85 -1.76 29.73
CA SER A 635 -25.43 -1.32 28.48
C SER A 635 -25.73 -2.47 27.51
N GLY A 636 -25.05 -3.61 27.67
CA GLY A 636 -24.86 -4.57 26.59
C GLY A 636 -23.91 -4.01 25.53
N ILE A 637 -23.79 -4.71 24.39
CA ILE A 637 -22.95 -4.26 23.27
C ILE A 637 -23.51 -2.95 22.68
N LEU A 638 -22.68 -1.90 22.67
CA LEU A 638 -22.93 -0.64 21.99
C LEU A 638 -22.25 -0.64 20.61
N ASN A 639 -23.05 -0.48 19.56
CA ASN A 639 -22.61 -0.29 18.18
C ASN A 639 -22.57 1.20 17.84
N ALA A 640 -21.93 1.57 16.73
CA ALA A 640 -21.92 2.94 16.25
C ALA A 640 -23.32 3.58 16.23
N GLY A 641 -23.47 4.71 16.92
CA GLY A 641 -24.71 5.45 17.06
C GLY A 641 -25.60 5.02 18.23
N ASP A 642 -25.29 3.92 18.91
CA ASP A 642 -25.98 3.51 20.13
C ASP A 642 -25.62 4.45 21.30
N ASN A 643 -26.61 4.64 22.18
CA ASN A 643 -26.48 5.44 23.40
C ASN A 643 -26.91 4.62 24.62
N TYR A 644 -26.23 4.81 25.74
CA TYR A 644 -26.64 4.28 27.05
C TYR A 644 -26.81 5.41 28.06
N THR A 645 -27.92 5.41 28.80
CA THR A 645 -28.26 6.52 29.71
C THR A 645 -28.53 6.03 31.13
N LEU A 646 -27.89 6.65 32.12
CA LEU A 646 -28.17 6.44 33.54
C LEU A 646 -28.35 7.76 34.29
N THR A 647 -29.37 7.82 35.16
CA THR A 647 -29.59 8.88 36.14
C THR A 647 -29.08 8.44 37.52
N PHE A 648 -28.25 9.27 38.16
CA PHE A 648 -27.64 8.93 39.45
C PHE A 648 -28.37 9.59 40.61
N THR A 649 -28.89 8.78 41.55
CA THR A 649 -29.78 9.28 42.62
C THR A 649 -29.16 9.36 44.00
N LYS A 650 -27.89 8.93 44.14
CA LYS A 650 -27.20 8.88 45.43
C LYS A 650 -25.79 9.42 45.30
N PRO A 651 -25.32 10.28 46.25
CA PRO A 651 -23.93 10.68 46.28
C PRO A 651 -22.99 9.49 46.46
N GLY A 652 -21.82 9.57 45.85
CA GLY A 652 -20.81 8.52 45.90
C GLY A 652 -19.97 8.46 44.64
N THR A 653 -19.01 7.55 44.64
CA THR A 653 -18.11 7.32 43.51
C THR A 653 -18.41 5.95 42.90
N TYR A 654 -18.68 5.94 41.59
CA TYR A 654 -19.11 4.77 40.84
C TYR A 654 -18.10 4.47 39.74
N ASN A 655 -17.40 3.34 39.86
CA ASN A 655 -16.48 2.87 38.83
C ASN A 655 -17.25 2.02 37.81
N TYR A 656 -16.89 2.18 36.55
CA TYR A 656 -17.42 1.37 35.45
C TYR A 656 -16.30 0.98 34.48
N VAL A 657 -16.57 -0.01 33.64
CA VAL A 657 -15.58 -0.62 32.76
C VAL A 657 -16.24 -1.03 31.44
N CYS A 658 -15.44 -1.06 30.37
CA CYS A 658 -15.80 -1.81 29.17
C CYS A 658 -15.32 -3.25 29.32
N THR A 659 -16.23 -4.22 29.32
CA THR A 659 -15.91 -5.66 29.47
C THR A 659 -15.16 -6.27 28.27
N ILE A 660 -15.09 -5.55 27.14
CA ILE A 660 -14.41 -5.99 25.90
C ILE A 660 -12.92 -5.61 25.95
N HIS A 661 -12.60 -4.47 26.56
CA HIS A 661 -11.26 -3.86 26.58
C HIS A 661 -10.78 -3.56 28.00
N ASP A 662 -11.26 -4.34 28.97
CA ASP A 662 -10.87 -4.22 30.37
C ASP A 662 -9.37 -4.52 30.56
N ASN A 663 -8.83 -5.45 29.78
CA ASN A 663 -7.40 -5.76 29.69
C ASN A 663 -6.54 -4.57 29.21
N MET A 664 -7.13 -3.59 28.54
CA MET A 664 -6.48 -2.36 28.09
C MET A 664 -6.74 -1.19 29.04
N ASN A 665 -7.33 -1.42 30.22
CA ASN A 665 -7.67 -0.42 31.22
C ASN A 665 -8.74 0.59 30.76
N MET A 666 -9.69 0.16 29.93
CA MET A 666 -10.85 0.96 29.57
C MET A 666 -11.86 1.05 30.73
N THR A 667 -11.51 1.87 31.71
CA THR A 667 -12.27 2.11 32.94
C THR A 667 -12.64 3.58 33.06
N GLY A 668 -13.76 3.86 33.73
CA GLY A 668 -14.21 5.21 34.00
C GLY A 668 -14.74 5.37 35.43
N ASN A 669 -14.84 6.62 35.86
CA ASN A 669 -15.28 7.00 37.19
C ASN A 669 -16.35 8.10 37.13
N VAL A 670 -17.45 7.90 37.83
CA VAL A 670 -18.46 8.95 38.08
C VAL A 670 -18.45 9.30 39.55
N THR A 671 -18.14 10.54 39.89
CA THR A 671 -18.32 11.08 41.23
C THR A 671 -19.61 11.90 41.29
N VAL A 672 -20.54 11.47 42.13
CA VAL A 672 -21.85 12.10 42.31
C VAL A 672 -21.83 12.87 43.62
N THR A 673 -22.00 14.18 43.54
CA THR A 673 -22.07 15.09 44.69
C THR A 673 -23.53 15.43 45.01
N GLY A 674 -23.79 15.91 46.22
CA GLY A 674 -25.12 16.44 46.55
C GLY A 674 -25.46 17.64 45.67
N ARG A 675 -26.69 17.72 45.17
CA ARG A 675 -27.18 18.92 44.47
C ARG A 675 -27.49 20.00 45.50
N GLN A 676 -26.85 21.15 45.40
CA GLN A 676 -27.19 22.31 46.22
C GLN A 676 -28.59 22.83 45.83
N PRO A 677 -29.36 23.44 46.75
CA PRO A 677 -30.59 24.14 46.39
C PRO A 677 -30.30 25.19 45.29
N PRO A 678 -31.21 25.44 44.33
CA PRO A 678 -30.99 26.41 43.24
C PRO A 678 -30.65 27.82 43.74
N GLU A 679 -31.15 28.17 44.92
CA GLU A 679 -30.89 29.46 45.58
C GLU A 679 -29.45 29.57 46.10
N VAL A 680 -28.82 28.44 46.42
CA VAL A 680 -27.40 28.33 46.81
C VAL A 680 -26.51 28.26 45.58
N GLU A 681 -26.94 27.51 44.55
CA GLU A 681 -26.22 27.36 43.26
C GLU A 681 -26.06 28.71 42.54
N ALA A 682 -26.99 29.66 42.70
CA ALA A 682 -26.86 31.03 42.21
C ALA A 682 -25.64 31.78 42.79
N TYR A 683 -25.04 31.27 43.87
CA TYR A 683 -23.82 31.81 44.45
C TYR A 683 -22.54 31.12 43.97
N ASP A 684 -22.62 29.96 43.33
CA ASP A 684 -21.48 29.30 42.66
C ASP A 684 -21.27 29.96 41.29
N THR A 685 -20.33 30.91 41.23
CA THR A 685 -20.10 31.76 40.04
C THR A 685 -19.14 31.18 39.03
N ASP A 686 -18.26 30.27 39.45
CA ASP A 686 -17.37 29.54 38.55
C ASP A 686 -17.92 28.16 38.16
N ASN A 687 -19.08 27.79 38.73
CA ASN A 687 -19.88 26.62 38.42
C ASN A 687 -19.10 25.31 38.63
N ASN A 688 -18.23 25.31 39.65
CA ASN A 688 -17.35 24.20 40.00
C ASN A 688 -18.00 23.22 41.02
N GLY A 689 -19.19 23.54 41.53
CA GLY A 689 -19.96 22.76 42.49
C GLY A 689 -19.58 23.00 43.97
N ILE A 690 -18.69 23.95 44.26
CA ILE A 690 -18.12 24.25 45.57
C ILE A 690 -18.24 25.75 45.82
N ILE A 691 -18.95 26.13 46.89
CA ILE A 691 -18.98 27.53 47.33
C ILE A 691 -17.63 27.92 47.91
N ASP A 692 -16.96 28.88 47.29
CA ASP A 692 -15.70 29.43 47.81
C ASP A 692 -15.92 30.55 48.83
N LYS A 693 -14.82 31.07 49.40
CA LYS A 693 -14.89 32.14 50.39
C LYS A 693 -15.50 33.43 49.82
N GLY A 694 -15.15 33.79 48.59
CA GLY A 694 -15.67 34.99 47.93
C GLY A 694 -17.17 34.90 47.68
N GLU A 695 -17.66 33.72 47.31
CA GLU A 695 -19.06 33.42 47.06
C GLU A 695 -19.89 33.41 48.35
N ALA A 696 -19.35 32.82 49.41
CA ALA A 696 -19.94 32.88 50.74
C ALA A 696 -20.02 34.31 51.28
N VAL A 697 -18.97 35.11 51.09
CA VAL A 697 -18.98 36.54 51.47
C VAL A 697 -20.02 37.32 50.65
N ARG A 698 -20.11 37.07 49.34
CA ARG A 698 -21.12 37.70 48.48
C ARG A 698 -22.55 37.42 48.95
N ALA A 699 -22.85 36.19 49.38
CA ALA A 699 -24.16 35.85 49.94
C ALA A 699 -24.47 36.60 51.23
N ILE A 700 -23.47 36.79 52.10
CA ILE A 700 -23.61 37.61 53.31
C ILE A 700 -23.87 39.08 52.96
N GLU A 701 -23.11 39.63 51.99
CA GLU A 701 -23.28 41.01 51.53
C GLU A 701 -24.67 41.23 50.92
N ASP A 702 -25.10 40.34 50.02
CA ASP A 702 -26.42 40.37 49.39
C ASP A 702 -27.56 40.27 50.41
N TYR A 703 -27.37 39.52 51.50
CA TYR A 703 -28.35 39.49 52.59
C TYR A 703 -28.48 40.85 53.28
N PHE A 704 -27.35 41.50 53.60
CA PHE A 704 -27.39 42.82 54.26
C PHE A 704 -27.93 43.93 53.37
N VAL A 705 -27.83 43.80 52.04
CA VAL A 705 -28.43 44.75 51.09
C VAL A 705 -29.81 44.33 50.59
N GLY A 706 -30.40 43.25 51.14
CA GLY A 706 -31.77 42.80 50.84
C GLY A 706 -31.96 42.14 49.48
N ARG A 707 -30.91 41.61 48.85
CA ARG A 707 -30.94 40.90 47.56
C ARG A 707 -31.19 39.40 47.70
N THR A 708 -30.92 38.82 48.87
CA THR A 708 -31.23 37.42 49.17
C THR A 708 -31.86 37.28 50.57
N THR A 709 -32.40 36.11 50.88
CA THR A 709 -33.01 35.83 52.19
C THR A 709 -31.95 35.37 53.20
N ARG A 710 -32.28 35.49 54.49
CA ARG A 710 -31.44 34.96 55.59
C ARG A 710 -31.20 33.46 55.45
N VAL A 711 -32.20 32.72 54.97
CA VAL A 711 -32.12 31.26 54.83
C VAL A 711 -31.09 30.92 53.77
N VAL A 712 -31.20 31.52 52.59
CA VAL A 712 -30.26 31.32 51.47
C VAL A 712 -28.83 31.70 51.86
N ALA A 713 -28.62 32.86 52.49
CA ALA A 713 -27.28 33.26 52.90
C ALA A 713 -26.66 32.30 53.94
N ILE A 714 -27.47 31.71 54.84
CA ILE A 714 -27.00 30.69 55.77
C ILE A 714 -26.67 29.39 55.02
N GLU A 715 -27.50 28.96 54.09
CA GLU A 715 -27.27 27.73 53.32
C GLU A 715 -26.01 27.83 52.44
N VAL A 716 -25.75 28.98 51.80
CA VAL A 716 -24.51 29.24 51.06
C VAL A 716 -23.28 29.18 51.98
N VAL A 717 -23.37 29.77 53.17
CA VAL A 717 -22.27 29.71 54.15
C VAL A 717 -22.07 28.29 54.69
N ILE A 718 -23.14 27.52 54.90
CA ILE A 718 -23.05 26.11 55.28
C ILE A 718 -22.38 25.30 54.16
N ALA A 719 -22.74 25.53 52.91
CA ALA A 719 -22.12 24.88 51.76
C ALA A 719 -20.60 25.15 51.72
N TYR A 720 -20.16 26.39 51.97
CA TYR A 720 -18.73 26.74 52.10
C TYR A 720 -17.98 25.93 53.17
N PHE A 721 -18.62 25.56 54.28
CA PHE A 721 -17.99 24.78 55.36
C PHE A 721 -18.11 23.25 55.21
N ASN A 722 -18.90 22.77 54.24
CA ASN A 722 -19.09 21.34 53.98
C ASN A 722 -18.05 20.76 53.00
N HIS A 723 -17.16 21.61 52.49
CA HIS A 723 -15.99 21.28 51.68
C HIS A 723 -14.72 21.70 52.44
#